data_AF-A0A0G4M551-F1
#
_entry.id   AF-A0A0G4M551-F1
#
_cell.length_a   1.000
_cell.length_b   1.000
_cell.length_c   1.000
_cell.angle_alpha   90.00
_cell.angle_beta   90.00
_cell.angle_gamma   90.00
#
_symmetry.space_group_name_H-M   'P 1'
#
loop_
_entity.id
_entity.type
_entity.pdbx_description
1 polymer ?
#
loop_
_entity_poly.entity_id
_entity_poly.type
_entity_poly.pdbx_seq_one_letter_code
_entity_poly.pdbx_strand_id
1 'polypeptide(L)'
;MPPLPSENDDSLPRVITYYQTHHTRDGKPISILPILTQPGIAVTHVILAAIHINDDPSAITLNDHAPSHPRFQTLWAELRVLQASGVKVMGMLGGAARGSYAKLDRDEVTFETYWTPVRGLIRERELDGIDLDVEEYMSIEGMMRLLDRIRADFGPKFLISMAPVAAAMLDPEKNLSGFDYEMLELLKGDHINWYNCQFYNGWGDGSNPFMYEMMLAKGWPQEKIVIGLLTSHENGNGWVPWESLGAVLLRLRGRYKAFGGVMGWEYFNGLPDKERPWEWCRWMTTMVRPGRVARTTAGVAAAAAETATTAVSSAAETSIVAAKVQKQKESPSSLSPPTRQSLACGPLQPMEASRGSAALDNATRATLSEKRSEKHAEEVTTAPIIYTDYHSRKNPYASLLYLPMELQFLVGSHLDYGNLQNLRCTNKFYRQLIDINFVRTCLGSLATDNSLRFVCRSCLRYDDTGRRLLWPLAPCAQPAPSDGEVSDDGASIEAPPVTSMTYCPDPSVPLAANCADCAIRQGQLCPGEYVLTEGGERKVRVCRWCGWPCTNDPAKEEYWPRSARELHPRCAQIYQMVMVGYYILVCIRSGIAFVTYILLWRLFADNQVVVVPSVMAFLLMGVILFIFWLRGREVRTYHIVGSLEFTILGLGIPPLYVMIREMQAEYDAGKVAAEVLLIMHLIIRLINVLGNIVLFFEYDVTKHHAPGLSPLRRHLINPLIAGLVFWTSPRALENLWIGRGKHPRHKSLRRGLGKFLKNAQSGLGEFWLFQGREPSAHPATQH
;
A
#
# COMPACT_ATOMS: atom_id res chain seq x y z
N MET A 1 44.78 25.33 -31.34
CA MET A 1 44.38 24.74 -30.04
C MET A 1 42.90 24.43 -30.10
N PRO A 2 42.42 23.25 -29.67
CA PRO A 2 41.00 23.05 -29.42
C PRO A 2 40.55 23.97 -28.26
N PRO A 3 39.27 24.35 -28.18
CA PRO A 3 38.78 25.19 -27.08
C PRO A 3 38.91 24.44 -25.75
N LEU A 4 39.40 25.15 -24.73
CA LEU A 4 39.46 24.62 -23.36
C LEU A 4 38.04 24.29 -22.89
N PRO A 5 37.82 23.15 -22.19
CA PRO A 5 36.55 22.88 -21.54
C PRO A 5 36.22 23.99 -20.54
N SER A 6 34.98 24.51 -20.58
CA SER A 6 34.50 25.45 -19.56
C SER A 6 34.46 24.76 -18.19
N GLU A 7 34.93 25.44 -17.14
CA GLU A 7 35.11 24.89 -15.77
C GLU A 7 33.83 24.40 -15.04
N ASN A 8 32.66 24.39 -15.72
CA ASN A 8 31.35 24.04 -15.17
C ASN A 8 30.70 22.82 -15.88
N ASP A 9 31.48 21.81 -16.30
CA ASP A 9 30.94 20.64 -17.01
C ASP A 9 30.55 19.44 -16.10
N ASP A 10 30.07 19.70 -14.89
CA ASP A 10 29.23 18.79 -14.09
C ASP A 10 27.83 18.57 -14.74
N SER A 11 27.77 18.60 -16.08
CA SER A 11 26.51 18.52 -16.81
C SER A 11 25.89 17.13 -16.63
N LEU A 12 24.71 17.04 -16.03
CA LEU A 12 23.89 15.84 -16.07
C LEU A 12 23.35 15.60 -17.49
N PRO A 13 23.04 14.34 -17.90
CA PRO A 13 23.17 13.09 -17.14
C PRO A 13 24.57 12.46 -17.28
N ARG A 14 25.17 11.96 -16.18
CA ARG A 14 26.48 11.29 -16.23
C ARG A 14 26.47 10.08 -17.17
N VAL A 15 27.61 9.84 -17.82
CA VAL A 15 27.92 8.58 -18.50
C VAL A 15 29.20 8.05 -17.87
N ILE A 16 29.09 6.89 -17.22
CA ILE A 16 30.13 6.29 -16.39
C ILE A 16 30.43 4.89 -16.91
N THR A 17 31.70 4.48 -16.92
CA THR A 17 32.08 3.09 -17.21
C THR A 17 33.07 2.60 -16.16
N TYR A 18 32.79 1.42 -15.59
CA TYR A 18 33.75 0.73 -14.73
C TYR A 18 34.78 0.00 -15.59
N TYR A 19 36.00 -0.05 -15.09
CA TYR A 19 37.13 -0.67 -15.77
C TYR A 19 37.88 -1.56 -14.76
N GLN A 20 37.45 -2.82 -14.68
CA GLN A 20 38.00 -3.84 -13.79
C GLN A 20 38.90 -4.82 -14.54
N THR A 21 38.47 -5.32 -15.70
CA THR A 21 39.28 -6.23 -16.53
C THR A 21 40.25 -5.43 -17.39
N HIS A 22 41.45 -5.18 -16.87
CA HIS A 22 42.50 -4.38 -17.53
C HIS A 22 43.33 -5.14 -18.58
N HIS A 23 43.32 -6.46 -18.50
CA HIS A 23 44.12 -7.33 -19.37
C HIS A 23 43.28 -8.51 -19.85
N THR A 24 43.49 -8.90 -21.10
CA THR A 24 43.00 -10.18 -21.65
C THR A 24 43.57 -11.37 -20.88
N ARG A 25 42.98 -12.57 -21.06
CA ARG A 25 43.50 -13.83 -20.48
C ARG A 25 44.95 -14.12 -20.87
N ASP A 26 45.38 -13.66 -22.05
CA ASP A 26 46.76 -13.78 -22.55
C ASP A 26 47.71 -12.70 -21.98
N GLY A 27 47.27 -11.91 -21.02
CA GLY A 27 48.07 -10.85 -20.37
C GLY A 27 48.22 -9.55 -21.18
N LYS A 28 47.66 -9.46 -22.41
CA LYS A 28 47.70 -8.22 -23.20
C LYS A 28 46.83 -7.14 -22.55
N PRO A 29 47.31 -5.89 -22.39
CA PRO A 29 46.49 -4.77 -21.92
C PRO A 29 45.30 -4.51 -22.82
N ILE A 30 44.18 -4.15 -22.22
CA ILE A 30 42.98 -3.66 -22.91
C ILE A 30 43.05 -2.13 -22.89
N SER A 31 42.80 -1.46 -24.01
CA SER A 31 42.91 0.00 -24.09
C SER A 31 41.57 0.67 -23.79
N ILE A 32 41.57 1.67 -22.91
CA ILE A 32 40.41 2.50 -22.58
C ILE A 32 40.32 3.75 -23.47
N LEU A 33 41.42 4.12 -24.14
CA LEU A 33 41.47 5.26 -25.09
C LEU A 33 40.43 5.27 -26.23
N PRO A 34 39.85 4.14 -26.70
CA PRO A 34 38.74 4.18 -27.65
C PRO A 34 37.57 5.07 -27.25
N ILE A 35 37.32 5.31 -25.95
CA ILE A 35 36.25 6.23 -25.51
C ILE A 35 36.53 7.72 -25.79
N LEU A 36 37.78 8.06 -26.11
CA LEU A 36 38.20 9.40 -26.56
C LEU A 36 38.40 9.47 -28.07
N THR A 37 38.95 8.41 -28.67
CA THR A 37 39.37 8.43 -30.08
C THR A 37 38.26 8.06 -31.05
N GLN A 38 37.20 7.38 -30.59
CA GLN A 38 36.06 7.03 -31.44
C GLN A 38 34.95 8.11 -31.39
N PRO A 39 34.32 8.42 -32.54
CA PRO A 39 33.38 9.54 -32.63
C PRO A 39 32.05 9.27 -31.93
N GLY A 40 31.43 10.34 -31.43
CA GLY A 40 30.10 10.30 -30.83
C GLY A 40 30.05 9.79 -29.38
N ILE A 41 31.19 9.72 -28.70
CA ILE A 41 31.31 9.34 -27.29
C ILE A 41 31.48 10.59 -26.42
N ALA A 42 30.82 10.61 -25.26
CA ALA A 42 30.96 11.64 -24.23
C ALA A 42 30.83 11.00 -22.84
N VAL A 43 31.70 10.02 -22.57
CA VAL A 43 31.91 9.50 -21.21
C VAL A 43 32.40 10.64 -20.32
N THR A 44 31.89 10.70 -19.10
CA THR A 44 32.27 11.73 -18.11
C THR A 44 33.15 11.18 -17.00
N HIS A 45 32.97 9.90 -16.64
CA HIS A 45 33.72 9.26 -15.57
C HIS A 45 34.19 7.86 -16.02
N VAL A 46 35.43 7.53 -15.72
CA VAL A 46 35.97 6.16 -15.75
C VAL A 46 36.30 5.78 -14.32
N ILE A 47 35.77 4.65 -13.86
CA ILE A 47 36.04 4.16 -12.50
C ILE A 47 36.96 2.94 -12.63
N LEU A 48 38.21 3.12 -12.21
CA LEU A 48 39.22 2.08 -12.15
C LEU A 48 38.91 1.13 -10.99
N ALA A 49 38.61 -0.12 -11.29
CA ALA A 49 38.29 -1.15 -10.30
C ALA A 49 39.27 -2.33 -10.35
N ALA A 50 39.39 -3.17 -9.32
CA ALA A 50 38.97 -2.94 -7.94
C ALA A 50 40.23 -2.77 -7.07
N ILE A 51 40.22 -1.78 -6.18
CA ILE A 51 41.26 -1.57 -5.18
C ILE A 51 40.89 -2.39 -3.94
N HIS A 52 41.80 -3.24 -3.46
CA HIS A 52 41.59 -4.09 -2.30
C HIS A 52 42.60 -3.79 -1.18
N ILE A 53 42.10 -3.82 0.06
CA ILE A 53 42.94 -3.72 1.27
C ILE A 53 43.19 -5.14 1.80
N ASN A 54 44.42 -5.61 1.63
CA ASN A 54 44.87 -6.92 2.08
C ASN A 54 45.29 -6.91 3.56
N ASP A 55 45.60 -8.08 4.12
CA ASP A 55 45.89 -8.23 5.56
C ASP A 55 47.23 -7.61 5.98
N ASP A 56 48.17 -7.46 5.05
CA ASP A 56 49.26 -6.48 5.17
C ASP A 56 48.72 -5.12 4.69
N PRO A 57 48.66 -4.10 5.56
CA PRO A 57 48.15 -2.77 5.20
C PRO A 57 48.90 -2.13 4.03
N SER A 58 50.20 -2.39 3.91
CA SER A 58 51.05 -1.82 2.86
C SER A 58 50.88 -2.52 1.51
N ALA A 59 50.36 -3.75 1.50
CA ALA A 59 50.21 -4.59 0.32
C ALA A 59 48.85 -4.42 -0.38
N ILE A 60 48.38 -3.18 -0.54
CA ILE A 60 47.17 -2.89 -1.33
C ILE A 60 47.33 -3.41 -2.76
N THR A 61 46.25 -3.94 -3.35
CA THR A 61 46.26 -4.43 -4.73
C THR A 61 45.19 -3.74 -5.59
N LEU A 62 45.49 -3.63 -6.88
CA LEU A 62 44.53 -3.38 -7.95
C LEU A 62 44.27 -4.75 -8.60
N ASN A 63 43.07 -5.29 -8.39
CA ASN A 63 42.77 -6.71 -8.56
C ASN A 63 43.85 -7.57 -7.84
N ASP A 64 44.56 -8.44 -8.55
CA ASP A 64 45.53 -9.37 -7.94
C ASP A 64 46.97 -8.82 -7.78
N HIS A 65 47.25 -7.58 -8.20
CA HIS A 65 48.63 -7.06 -8.28
C HIS A 65 48.77 -5.69 -7.60
N ALA A 66 49.95 -5.38 -7.06
CA ALA A 66 50.22 -4.05 -6.51
C ALA A 66 49.98 -2.95 -7.58
N PRO A 67 49.38 -1.79 -7.24
CA PRO A 67 49.09 -0.73 -8.20
C PRO A 67 50.32 -0.19 -8.96
N SER A 68 51.50 -0.28 -8.35
CA SER A 68 52.80 0.09 -8.93
C SER A 68 53.40 -0.97 -9.86
N HIS A 69 52.78 -2.15 -9.98
CA HIS A 69 53.30 -3.27 -10.77
C HIS A 69 53.45 -2.90 -12.26
N PRO A 70 54.55 -3.25 -12.95
CA PRO A 70 54.81 -2.84 -14.34
C PRO A 70 53.69 -3.13 -15.34
N ARG A 71 52.87 -4.17 -15.11
CA ARG A 71 51.68 -4.49 -15.94
C ARG A 71 50.70 -3.33 -16.12
N PHE A 72 50.65 -2.40 -15.17
CA PHE A 72 49.74 -1.26 -15.17
C PHE A 72 50.36 0.02 -15.75
N GLN A 73 51.59 0.00 -16.27
CA GLN A 73 52.22 1.19 -16.88
C GLN A 73 51.36 1.78 -18.01
N THR A 74 50.89 0.95 -18.94
CA THR A 74 49.97 1.37 -20.01
C THR A 74 48.67 1.92 -19.44
N LEU A 75 48.04 1.22 -18.49
CA LEU A 75 46.80 1.63 -17.85
C LEU A 75 46.91 3.02 -17.22
N TRP A 76 47.95 3.26 -16.41
CA TRP A 76 48.15 4.56 -15.77
C TRP A 76 48.42 5.67 -16.78
N ALA A 77 49.18 5.40 -17.85
CA ALA A 77 49.41 6.36 -18.93
C ALA A 77 48.11 6.74 -19.65
N GLU A 78 47.26 5.76 -20.00
CA GLU A 78 45.97 6.01 -20.65
C GLU A 78 44.98 6.76 -19.75
N LEU A 79 44.94 6.43 -18.45
CA LEU A 79 44.12 7.16 -17.47
C LEU A 79 44.56 8.63 -17.34
N ARG A 80 45.85 8.95 -17.45
CA ARG A 80 46.29 10.36 -17.47
C ARG A 80 45.85 11.09 -18.74
N VAL A 81 45.80 10.42 -19.89
CA VAL A 81 45.26 11.00 -21.15
C VAL A 81 43.76 11.28 -21.01
N LEU A 82 43.02 10.42 -20.30
CA LEU A 82 41.60 10.64 -19.96
C LEU A 82 41.38 11.88 -19.10
N GLN A 83 42.13 12.02 -18.00
CA GLN A 83 42.07 13.20 -17.13
C GLN A 83 42.42 14.49 -17.89
N ALA A 84 43.49 14.48 -18.68
CA ALA A 84 43.87 15.61 -19.53
C ALA A 84 42.83 15.97 -20.60
N SER A 85 41.98 15.01 -20.97
CA SER A 85 40.86 15.20 -21.92
C SER A 85 39.55 15.63 -21.22
N GLY A 86 39.56 15.83 -19.90
CA GLY A 86 38.41 16.25 -19.10
C GLY A 86 37.50 15.11 -18.60
N VAL A 87 37.87 13.84 -18.82
CA VAL A 87 37.17 12.69 -18.24
C VAL A 87 37.67 12.46 -16.82
N LYS A 88 36.76 12.39 -15.85
CA LYS A 88 37.10 12.13 -14.44
C LYS A 88 37.54 10.69 -14.24
N VAL A 89 38.68 10.48 -13.60
CA VAL A 89 39.19 9.14 -13.30
C VAL A 89 39.13 8.91 -11.79
N MET A 90 38.27 7.98 -11.37
CA MET A 90 38.07 7.61 -9.97
C MET A 90 38.60 6.19 -9.71
N GLY A 91 38.89 5.85 -8.45
CA GLY A 91 39.19 4.47 -8.04
C GLY A 91 38.00 3.85 -7.31
N MET A 92 37.66 2.59 -7.58
CA MET A 92 36.68 1.81 -6.82
C MET A 92 37.37 1.04 -5.70
N LEU A 93 36.89 1.16 -4.47
CA LEU A 93 37.37 0.41 -3.31
C LEU A 93 36.44 -0.77 -3.00
N GLY A 94 37.01 -1.95 -2.78
CA GLY A 94 36.29 -3.16 -2.35
C GLY A 94 35.59 -3.91 -3.49
N GLY A 95 34.26 -3.87 -3.53
CA GLY A 95 33.40 -4.74 -4.34
C GLY A 95 33.32 -6.17 -3.84
N ALA A 96 32.91 -7.10 -4.71
CA ALA A 96 32.61 -8.50 -4.39
C ALA A 96 33.73 -9.26 -3.64
N ALA A 97 34.99 -8.86 -3.80
CA ALA A 97 36.11 -9.38 -3.03
C ALA A 97 36.16 -8.71 -1.64
N ARG A 98 35.51 -9.36 -0.68
CA ARG A 98 35.37 -8.91 0.71
C ARG A 98 36.70 -8.77 1.46
N GLY A 99 36.68 -7.95 2.50
CA GLY A 99 37.76 -7.80 3.47
C GLY A 99 38.36 -6.39 3.55
N SER A 100 37.89 -5.43 2.73
CA SER A 100 38.41 -4.06 2.72
C SER A 100 37.70 -3.17 3.74
N TYR A 101 36.37 -3.21 3.78
CA TYR A 101 35.58 -2.42 4.72
C TYR A 101 35.64 -3.00 6.14
N ALA A 102 35.70 -4.33 6.28
CA ALA A 102 35.91 -4.99 7.57
C ALA A 102 37.24 -4.62 8.27
N LYS A 103 38.20 -4.05 7.53
CA LYS A 103 39.46 -3.48 8.06
C LYS A 103 39.33 -1.99 8.42
N LEU A 104 38.55 -1.24 7.64
CA LEU A 104 38.24 0.18 7.91
C LEU A 104 37.19 0.37 9.01
N ASP A 105 36.41 -0.67 9.35
CA ASP A 105 35.38 -0.67 10.40
C ASP A 105 35.93 -1.04 11.80
N ARG A 106 37.18 -0.70 12.08
CA ARG A 106 37.89 -1.02 13.34
C ARG A 106 38.08 0.21 14.22
N ASP A 107 38.93 0.11 15.24
CA ASP A 107 39.35 1.28 16.03
C ASP A 107 40.13 2.28 15.15
N GLU A 108 40.35 3.50 15.67
CA GLU A 108 40.99 4.58 14.94
C GLU A 108 42.43 4.27 14.50
N VAL A 109 43.21 3.55 15.32
CA VAL A 109 44.61 3.21 15.00
C VAL A 109 44.66 2.18 13.87
N THR A 110 43.82 1.14 13.96
CA THR A 110 43.68 0.14 12.89
C THR A 110 43.15 0.78 11.59
N PHE A 111 42.15 1.66 11.69
CA PHE A 111 41.61 2.41 10.56
C PHE A 111 42.69 3.24 9.85
N GLU A 112 43.47 4.04 10.58
CA GLU A 112 44.54 4.86 10.01
C GLU A 112 45.64 4.03 9.33
N THR A 113 45.94 2.87 9.90
CA THR A 113 46.93 1.92 9.40
C THR A 113 46.54 1.41 8.00
N TYR A 114 45.26 1.05 7.82
CA TYR A 114 44.75 0.56 6.52
C TYR A 114 44.34 1.68 5.55
N TRP A 115 43.90 2.84 6.05
CA TRP A 115 43.50 3.98 5.21
C TRP A 115 44.71 4.70 4.59
N THR A 116 45.81 4.83 5.33
CA THR A 116 46.97 5.63 4.88
C THR A 116 47.55 5.16 3.54
N PRO A 117 47.72 3.85 3.25
CA PRO A 117 48.17 3.36 1.95
C PRO A 117 47.20 3.65 0.81
N VAL A 118 45.89 3.50 1.04
CA VAL A 118 44.84 3.85 0.05
C VAL A 118 44.89 5.35 -0.27
N ARG A 119 44.98 6.20 0.75
CA ARG A 119 45.20 7.64 0.59
C ARG A 119 46.48 7.95 -0.19
N GLY A 120 47.56 7.20 0.07
CA GLY A 120 48.83 7.30 -0.65
C GLY A 120 48.65 7.07 -2.15
N LEU A 121 47.98 5.97 -2.52
CA LEU A 121 47.66 5.63 -3.92
C LEU A 121 46.84 6.73 -4.61
N ILE A 122 45.79 7.22 -3.96
CA ILE A 122 44.92 8.28 -4.50
C ILE A 122 45.72 9.55 -4.79
N ARG A 123 46.65 9.93 -3.90
CA ARG A 123 47.54 11.09 -4.10
C ARG A 123 48.58 10.84 -5.19
N GLU A 124 49.25 9.69 -5.18
CA GLU A 124 50.30 9.33 -6.15
C GLU A 124 49.76 9.28 -7.59
N ARG A 125 48.53 8.80 -7.77
CA ARG A 125 47.87 8.66 -9.07
C ARG A 125 46.93 9.82 -9.39
N GLU A 126 46.82 10.80 -8.48
CA GLU A 126 45.95 11.98 -8.55
C GLU A 126 44.55 11.65 -9.07
N LEU A 127 43.90 10.65 -8.45
CA LEU A 127 42.53 10.27 -8.82
C LEU A 127 41.58 11.43 -8.49
N ASP A 128 40.61 11.69 -9.38
CA ASP A 128 39.60 12.74 -9.18
C ASP A 128 38.60 12.40 -8.07
N GLY A 129 38.53 11.13 -7.66
CA GLY A 129 37.59 10.65 -6.66
C GLY A 129 37.72 9.18 -6.31
N ILE A 130 36.84 8.73 -5.42
CA ILE A 130 36.69 7.34 -4.99
C ILE A 130 35.23 6.88 -5.10
N ASP A 131 35.02 5.65 -5.52
CA ASP A 131 33.74 4.95 -5.46
C ASP A 131 33.80 3.89 -4.35
N LEU A 132 32.88 3.96 -3.40
CA LEU A 132 32.78 3.06 -2.26
C LEU A 132 31.77 1.93 -2.57
N ASP A 133 32.27 0.85 -3.17
CA ASP A 133 31.48 -0.33 -3.53
C ASP A 133 31.49 -1.35 -2.37
N VAL A 134 30.49 -1.26 -1.50
CA VAL A 134 30.46 -1.97 -0.21
C VAL A 134 29.62 -3.25 -0.29
N GLU A 135 30.23 -4.36 -0.72
CA GLU A 135 29.57 -5.69 -0.84
C GLU A 135 29.83 -6.63 0.38
N GLU A 136 30.07 -6.03 1.54
CA GLU A 136 30.22 -6.69 2.83
C GLU A 136 29.64 -5.84 3.96
N TYR A 137 29.36 -6.44 5.12
CA TYR A 137 28.87 -5.70 6.28
C TYR A 137 29.88 -4.65 6.76
N MET A 138 29.43 -3.40 6.87
CA MET A 138 30.13 -2.31 7.54
C MET A 138 29.16 -1.56 8.46
N SER A 139 29.63 -1.09 9.62
CA SER A 139 28.84 -0.24 10.50
C SER A 139 28.63 1.15 9.90
N ILE A 140 27.50 1.79 10.26
CA ILE A 140 27.22 3.17 9.83
C ILE A 140 28.25 4.16 10.40
N GLU A 141 28.75 3.91 11.62
CA GLU A 141 29.76 4.75 12.27
C GLU A 141 31.10 4.68 11.53
N GLY A 142 31.54 3.48 11.12
CA GLY A 142 32.73 3.27 10.31
C GLY A 142 32.63 3.94 8.94
N MET A 143 31.47 3.85 8.29
CA MET A 143 31.23 4.53 7.01
C MET A 143 31.23 6.06 7.17
N MET A 144 30.56 6.60 8.19
CA MET A 144 30.58 8.04 8.49
C MET A 144 32.01 8.55 8.74
N ARG A 145 32.82 7.81 9.53
CA ARG A 145 34.23 8.11 9.77
C ARG A 145 35.05 8.09 8.49
N LEU A 146 34.83 7.12 7.60
CA LEU A 146 35.51 7.04 6.31
C LEU A 146 35.17 8.24 5.42
N LEU A 147 33.90 8.61 5.30
CA LEU A 147 33.46 9.80 4.54
C LEU A 147 34.07 11.09 5.08
N ASP A 148 34.04 11.29 6.40
CA ASP A 148 34.64 12.45 7.06
C ASP A 148 36.14 12.51 6.82
N ARG A 149 36.82 11.36 6.88
CA ARG A 149 38.25 11.30 6.64
C ARG A 149 38.62 11.58 5.18
N ILE A 150 37.88 11.05 4.21
CA ILE A 150 38.08 11.36 2.78
C ILE A 150 37.93 12.88 2.55
N ARG A 151 36.90 13.50 3.13
CA ARG A 151 36.68 14.95 3.04
C ARG A 151 37.80 15.76 3.70
N ALA A 152 38.34 15.31 4.82
CA ALA A 152 39.49 15.95 5.47
C ALA A 152 40.79 15.79 4.66
N ASP A 153 41.03 14.63 4.04
CA ASP A 153 42.27 14.33 3.30
C ASP A 153 42.34 14.94 1.89
N PHE A 154 41.20 15.17 1.24
CA PHE A 154 41.12 15.58 -0.17
C PHE A 154 40.22 16.81 -0.43
N GLY A 155 39.47 17.27 0.58
CA GLY A 155 38.61 18.44 0.47
C GLY A 155 37.25 18.19 -0.21
N PRO A 156 36.44 19.25 -0.38
CA PRO A 156 35.06 19.15 -0.86
C PRO A 156 34.93 18.92 -2.38
N LYS A 157 35.99 19.15 -3.16
CA LYS A 157 35.98 18.96 -4.63
C LYS A 157 36.26 17.52 -5.07
N PHE A 158 36.82 16.69 -4.20
CA PHE A 158 37.09 15.28 -4.50
C PHE A 158 35.78 14.53 -4.69
N LEU A 159 35.65 13.69 -5.72
CA LEU A 159 34.39 12.99 -5.98
C LEU A 159 34.27 11.77 -5.05
N ILE A 160 33.14 11.63 -4.37
CA ILE A 160 32.77 10.43 -3.62
C ILE A 160 31.47 9.91 -4.21
N SER A 161 31.51 8.69 -4.73
CA SER A 161 30.30 7.92 -5.05
C SER A 161 30.25 6.63 -4.23
N MET A 162 29.11 5.96 -4.25
CA MET A 162 28.94 4.63 -3.67
C MET A 162 28.15 3.76 -4.65
N ALA A 163 28.27 2.44 -4.59
CA ALA A 163 27.58 1.52 -5.51
C ALA A 163 26.52 0.64 -4.83
N PRO A 164 25.47 1.21 -4.19
CA PRO A 164 24.41 0.43 -3.55
C PRO A 164 23.70 -0.46 -4.55
N VAL A 165 23.37 -1.69 -4.13
CA VAL A 165 22.39 -2.50 -4.85
C VAL A 165 21.05 -1.76 -4.91
N ALA A 166 20.35 -1.75 -6.06
CA ALA A 166 19.20 -0.84 -6.25
C ALA A 166 18.09 -1.03 -5.19
N ALA A 167 17.89 -2.24 -4.68
CA ALA A 167 16.94 -2.53 -3.61
C ALA A 167 17.26 -1.82 -2.28
N ALA A 168 18.54 -1.62 -1.94
CA ALA A 168 18.97 -0.97 -0.70
C ALA A 168 18.55 0.50 -0.62
N MET A 169 18.29 1.14 -1.77
CA MET A 169 17.73 2.49 -1.84
C MET A 169 16.24 2.54 -1.43
N LEU A 170 15.54 1.40 -1.41
CA LEU A 170 14.12 1.32 -1.10
C LEU A 170 13.85 0.65 0.25
N ASP A 171 14.63 -0.38 0.56
CA ASP A 171 14.43 -1.33 1.66
C ASP A 171 15.80 -1.68 2.28
N PRO A 172 16.11 -1.22 3.52
CA PRO A 172 17.44 -1.39 4.12
C PRO A 172 17.80 -2.86 4.40
N GLU A 173 16.80 -3.75 4.50
CA GLU A 173 16.99 -5.20 4.67
C GLU A 173 17.43 -5.90 3.36
N LYS A 174 17.32 -5.22 2.21
CA LYS A 174 17.70 -5.75 0.88
C LYS A 174 19.02 -5.15 0.41
N ASN A 175 20.06 -5.39 1.18
CA ASN A 175 21.33 -4.68 1.12
C ASN A 175 22.53 -5.64 1.26
N LEU A 176 23.68 -5.24 0.72
CA LEU A 176 24.95 -5.94 0.89
C LEU A 176 25.85 -5.27 1.95
N SER A 177 25.66 -3.97 2.21
CA SER A 177 26.62 -3.10 2.89
C SER A 177 26.47 -3.03 4.41
N GLY A 178 25.44 -3.65 4.98
CA GLY A 178 25.14 -3.65 6.41
C GLY A 178 24.45 -2.37 6.92
N PHE A 179 25.03 -1.19 6.66
CA PHE A 179 24.41 0.09 7.04
C PHE A 179 23.26 0.51 6.11
N ASP A 180 22.30 1.27 6.65
CA ASP A 180 21.19 1.84 5.89
C ASP A 180 21.65 3.07 5.07
N TYR A 181 21.43 3.01 3.76
CA TYR A 181 21.73 4.10 2.83
C TYR A 181 20.81 5.31 3.00
N GLU A 182 19.54 5.14 3.37
CA GLU A 182 18.60 6.24 3.63
C GLU A 182 19.04 7.04 4.86
N MET A 183 19.43 6.35 5.93
CA MET A 183 20.04 6.96 7.12
C MET A 183 21.38 7.64 6.80
N LEU A 184 22.21 7.05 5.93
CA LEU A 184 23.48 7.64 5.52
C LEU A 184 23.32 8.94 4.71
N GLU A 185 22.37 9.00 3.77
CA GLU A 185 22.05 10.22 3.01
C GLU A 185 21.52 11.33 3.95
N LEU A 186 20.72 10.99 4.96
CA LEU A 186 20.25 11.95 5.98
C LEU A 186 21.39 12.51 6.86
N LEU A 187 22.42 11.72 7.15
CA LEU A 187 23.52 12.10 8.05
C LEU A 187 24.74 12.69 7.35
N LYS A 188 25.04 12.25 6.13
CA LYS A 188 26.28 12.54 5.37
C LYS A 188 26.04 12.70 3.86
N GLY A 189 24.79 12.92 3.42
CA GLY A 189 24.48 13.07 1.99
C GLY A 189 25.21 14.23 1.32
N ASP A 190 25.53 15.30 2.04
CA ASP A 190 26.37 16.40 1.56
C ASP A 190 27.82 15.98 1.26
N HIS A 191 28.28 14.87 1.84
CA HIS A 191 29.60 14.28 1.57
C HIS A 191 29.59 13.41 0.30
N ILE A 192 28.43 12.98 -0.21
CA ILE A 192 28.29 12.01 -1.31
C ILE A 192 27.77 12.68 -2.58
N ASN A 193 28.49 12.56 -3.68
CA ASN A 193 28.16 13.22 -4.95
C ASN A 193 27.06 12.51 -5.74
N TRP A 194 27.02 11.16 -5.73
CA TRP A 194 25.94 10.33 -6.28
C TRP A 194 26.08 8.85 -5.86
N TYR A 195 25.06 8.05 -6.19
CA TYR A 195 24.96 6.61 -6.00
C TYR A 195 24.89 5.90 -7.36
N ASN A 196 25.80 4.98 -7.60
CA ASN A 196 25.86 4.06 -8.74
C ASN A 196 24.94 2.85 -8.46
N CYS A 197 23.61 3.09 -8.47
CA CYS A 197 22.63 2.09 -8.05
C CYS A 197 22.63 0.87 -8.99
N GLN A 198 22.89 -0.34 -8.47
CA GLN A 198 23.00 -1.56 -9.30
C GLN A 198 21.60 -2.13 -9.66
N PHE A 199 21.10 -1.89 -10.89
CA PHE A 199 19.81 -2.44 -11.37
C PHE A 199 19.98 -3.81 -12.06
N TYR A 200 20.68 -4.74 -11.39
CA TYR A 200 20.99 -6.08 -11.90
C TYR A 200 21.20 -7.09 -10.76
N ASN A 201 21.61 -8.31 -11.09
CA ASN A 201 21.85 -9.43 -10.16
C ASN A 201 20.68 -9.78 -9.22
N GLY A 202 19.45 -9.44 -9.62
CA GLY A 202 18.23 -9.65 -8.83
C GLY A 202 17.91 -8.52 -7.85
N TRP A 203 18.77 -7.52 -7.72
CA TRP A 203 18.58 -6.36 -6.84
C TRP A 203 17.84 -5.18 -7.48
N GLY A 204 17.65 -5.22 -8.79
CA GLY A 204 16.83 -4.26 -9.53
C GLY A 204 16.65 -4.69 -10.98
N ASP A 205 15.83 -3.93 -11.70
CA ASP A 205 15.50 -4.19 -13.10
C ASP A 205 15.60 -2.88 -13.91
N GLY A 206 16.58 -2.82 -14.82
CA GLY A 206 16.78 -1.69 -15.73
C GLY A 206 15.89 -1.71 -16.98
N SER A 207 15.06 -2.74 -17.17
CA SER A 207 14.19 -2.89 -18.36
C SER A 207 12.96 -1.97 -18.34
N ASN A 208 12.68 -1.32 -17.20
CA ASN A 208 11.54 -0.44 -17.02
C ASN A 208 11.89 0.70 -16.02
N PRO A 209 11.18 1.84 -16.05
CA PRO A 209 11.50 2.99 -15.19
C PRO A 209 11.00 2.87 -13.74
N PHE A 210 10.18 1.86 -13.41
CA PHE A 210 9.35 1.84 -12.19
C PHE A 210 10.18 1.96 -10.92
N MET A 211 11.26 1.18 -10.81
CA MET A 211 12.10 1.16 -9.61
C MET A 211 12.87 2.48 -9.41
N TYR A 212 13.29 3.14 -10.50
CA TYR A 212 13.83 4.50 -10.45
C TYR A 212 12.77 5.51 -9.98
N GLU A 213 11.55 5.43 -10.52
CA GLU A 213 10.43 6.29 -10.10
C GLU A 213 10.00 6.03 -8.64
N MET A 214 10.17 4.80 -8.12
CA MET A 214 10.00 4.49 -6.68
C MET A 214 11.06 5.16 -5.81
N MET A 215 12.33 5.19 -6.22
CA MET A 215 13.39 5.89 -5.47
C MET A 215 13.06 7.39 -5.38
N LEU A 216 12.61 8.00 -6.48
CA LEU A 216 12.17 9.39 -6.47
C LEU A 216 10.93 9.62 -5.59
N ALA A 217 9.98 8.68 -5.58
CA ALA A 217 8.78 8.77 -4.74
C ALA A 217 9.10 8.60 -3.24
N LYS A 218 10.15 7.85 -2.89
CA LYS A 218 10.67 7.71 -1.51
C LYS A 218 11.40 8.98 -1.05
N GLY A 219 11.92 9.79 -1.97
CA GLY A 219 12.48 11.13 -1.69
C GLY A 219 13.93 11.34 -2.14
N TRP A 220 14.54 10.38 -2.81
CA TRP A 220 15.94 10.47 -3.25
C TRP A 220 16.17 11.58 -4.29
N PRO A 221 17.27 12.36 -4.20
CA PRO A 221 17.61 13.39 -5.19
C PRO A 221 17.86 12.80 -6.59
N GLN A 222 17.22 13.38 -7.62
CA GLN A 222 17.28 12.88 -9.01
C GLN A 222 18.72 12.86 -9.56
N GLU A 223 19.48 13.90 -9.22
CA GLU A 223 20.86 14.16 -9.59
C GLU A 223 21.86 13.18 -8.96
N LYS A 224 21.46 12.51 -7.87
CA LYS A 224 22.26 11.52 -7.15
C LYS A 224 22.00 10.08 -7.58
N ILE A 225 20.92 9.78 -8.31
CA ILE A 225 20.68 8.40 -8.76
C ILE A 225 21.26 8.21 -10.16
N VAL A 226 22.33 7.40 -10.25
CA VAL A 226 22.86 6.88 -11.51
C VAL A 226 22.35 5.46 -11.71
N ILE A 227 21.76 5.17 -12.87
CA ILE A 227 21.25 3.82 -13.18
C ILE A 227 22.41 2.93 -13.62
N GLY A 228 22.73 1.94 -12.78
CA GLY A 228 23.74 0.93 -13.06
C GLY A 228 23.20 -0.26 -13.84
N LEU A 229 23.90 -0.57 -14.94
CA LEU A 229 23.52 -1.55 -15.93
C LEU A 229 24.69 -2.51 -16.21
N LEU A 230 24.40 -3.77 -16.48
CA LEU A 230 25.39 -4.68 -17.06
C LEU A 230 25.64 -4.30 -18.53
N THR A 231 26.91 -4.25 -18.95
CA THR A 231 27.29 -3.96 -20.35
C THR A 231 27.15 -5.21 -21.23
N SER A 232 27.30 -6.38 -20.64
CA SER A 232 27.23 -7.71 -21.24
C SER A 232 26.41 -8.67 -20.37
N HIS A 233 25.74 -9.65 -20.97
CA HIS A 233 25.05 -10.73 -20.26
C HIS A 233 26.01 -11.70 -19.57
N GLU A 234 27.32 -11.61 -19.83
CA GLU A 234 28.35 -12.40 -19.13
C GLU A 234 28.72 -11.80 -17.77
N ASN A 235 28.38 -10.54 -17.51
CA ASN A 235 28.81 -9.82 -16.30
C ASN A 235 27.87 -10.03 -15.11
N GLY A 236 26.75 -10.75 -15.30
CA GLY A 236 25.76 -11.03 -14.26
C GLY A 236 24.35 -11.30 -14.82
N ASN A 237 23.41 -11.50 -13.91
CA ASN A 237 21.99 -11.66 -14.24
C ASN A 237 21.29 -10.30 -14.36
N GLY A 238 20.25 -10.20 -15.19
CA GLY A 238 19.49 -8.96 -15.36
C GLY A 238 20.07 -7.98 -16.38
N TRP A 239 20.90 -8.45 -17.32
CA TRP A 239 21.28 -7.66 -18.50
C TRP A 239 20.04 -7.33 -19.35
N VAL A 240 19.98 -6.10 -19.86
CA VAL A 240 18.80 -5.56 -20.57
C VAL A 240 19.14 -5.31 -22.04
N PRO A 241 18.32 -5.83 -22.99
CA PRO A 241 18.45 -5.50 -24.41
C PRO A 241 18.35 -4.00 -24.69
N TRP A 242 19.14 -3.55 -25.65
CA TRP A 242 19.38 -2.12 -25.89
C TRP A 242 18.15 -1.37 -26.36
N GLU A 243 17.33 -1.98 -27.21
CA GLU A 243 16.11 -1.41 -27.74
C GLU A 243 15.12 -1.06 -26.61
N SER A 244 14.94 -2.00 -25.67
CA SER A 244 14.11 -1.82 -24.48
C SER A 244 14.69 -0.75 -23.54
N LEU A 245 15.99 -0.85 -23.25
CA LEU A 245 16.69 0.11 -22.40
C LEU A 245 16.66 1.54 -22.96
N GLY A 246 16.77 1.70 -24.28
CA GLY A 246 16.78 3.00 -24.94
C GLY A 246 15.46 3.73 -24.74
N ALA A 247 14.34 3.03 -24.83
CA ALA A 247 13.02 3.58 -24.54
C ALA A 247 12.90 4.05 -23.07
N VAL A 248 13.49 3.32 -22.11
CA VAL A 248 13.53 3.69 -20.69
C VAL A 248 14.39 4.95 -20.48
N LEU A 249 15.62 4.96 -20.98
CA LEU A 249 16.54 6.09 -20.81
C LEU A 249 16.01 7.37 -21.48
N LEU A 250 15.43 7.27 -22.68
CA LEU A 250 14.79 8.40 -23.35
C LEU A 250 13.60 8.94 -22.56
N ARG A 251 12.77 8.06 -21.96
CA ARG A 251 11.64 8.44 -21.10
C ARG A 251 12.12 9.15 -19.83
N LEU A 252 13.10 8.56 -19.12
CA LEU A 252 13.61 9.11 -17.86
C LEU A 252 14.27 10.47 -18.09
N ARG A 253 15.19 10.58 -19.06
CA ARG A 253 15.82 11.86 -19.46
C ARG A 253 14.79 12.90 -19.93
N GLY A 254 13.72 12.47 -20.60
CA GLY A 254 12.64 13.36 -21.06
C GLY A 254 11.75 13.88 -19.93
N ARG A 255 11.57 13.10 -18.85
CA ARG A 255 10.70 13.40 -17.72
C ARG A 255 11.44 14.12 -16.57
N TYR A 256 12.68 13.75 -16.30
CA TYR A 256 13.46 14.18 -15.14
C TYR A 256 14.64 15.05 -15.58
N LYS A 257 14.52 16.37 -15.37
CA LYS A 257 15.53 17.35 -15.81
C LYS A 257 16.90 17.14 -15.15
N ALA A 258 16.91 16.63 -13.92
CA ALA A 258 18.09 16.35 -13.14
C ALA A 258 18.45 14.85 -13.15
N PHE A 259 18.11 14.11 -14.22
CA PHE A 259 18.43 12.69 -14.33
C PHE A 259 19.94 12.43 -14.11
N GLY A 260 20.30 11.73 -13.03
CA GLY A 260 21.69 11.60 -12.56
C GLY A 260 22.64 10.94 -13.55
N GLY A 261 22.18 9.97 -14.35
CA GLY A 261 22.94 9.36 -15.43
C GLY A 261 22.85 7.84 -15.52
N VAL A 262 23.80 7.25 -16.23
CA VAL A 262 24.00 5.81 -16.36
C VAL A 262 25.44 5.40 -16.04
N MET A 263 25.61 4.21 -15.45
CA MET A 263 26.91 3.53 -15.36
C MET A 263 26.85 2.15 -15.99
N GLY A 264 27.98 1.67 -16.51
CA GLY A 264 28.14 0.33 -17.09
C GLY A 264 29.16 -0.54 -16.37
N TRP A 265 28.71 -1.72 -15.93
CA TRP A 265 29.54 -2.81 -15.40
C TRP A 265 29.71 -3.92 -16.44
N GLU A 266 30.86 -4.06 -17.11
CA GLU A 266 32.04 -3.18 -17.12
C GLU A 266 32.55 -2.99 -18.55
N TYR A 267 33.61 -2.20 -18.77
CA TYR A 267 34.04 -1.78 -20.10
C TYR A 267 34.39 -2.95 -21.04
N PHE A 268 35.31 -3.85 -20.65
CA PHE A 268 36.10 -4.64 -21.61
C PHE A 268 35.32 -5.52 -22.61
N ASN A 269 34.14 -6.00 -22.23
CA ASN A 269 33.29 -6.87 -23.04
C ASN A 269 31.92 -6.24 -23.36
N GLY A 270 31.81 -4.91 -23.27
CA GLY A 270 30.58 -4.20 -23.56
C GLY A 270 30.04 -4.55 -24.95
N LEU A 271 28.75 -4.88 -25.01
CA LEU A 271 28.05 -5.18 -26.26
C LEU A 271 27.93 -3.92 -27.15
N PRO A 272 27.60 -4.00 -28.45
CA PRO A 272 27.09 -5.16 -29.18
C PRO A 272 28.21 -6.12 -29.62
N ASP A 273 29.46 -5.67 -29.52
CA ASP A 273 30.65 -6.34 -30.02
C ASP A 273 31.78 -6.18 -28.99
N LYS A 274 32.23 -7.31 -28.44
CA LYS A 274 33.25 -7.36 -27.38
C LYS A 274 34.65 -6.98 -27.88
N GLU A 275 34.88 -6.98 -29.19
CA GLU A 275 36.11 -6.44 -29.78
C GLU A 275 36.05 -4.90 -29.88
N ARG A 276 34.86 -4.31 -29.71
CA ARG A 276 34.59 -2.87 -29.78
C ARG A 276 33.80 -2.36 -28.55
N PRO A 277 34.30 -2.59 -27.31
CA PRO A 277 33.58 -2.30 -26.06
C PRO A 277 33.10 -0.85 -25.91
N TRP A 278 33.81 0.08 -26.53
CA TRP A 278 33.48 1.50 -26.61
C TRP A 278 32.14 1.79 -27.30
N GLU A 279 31.57 0.85 -28.06
CA GLU A 279 30.25 1.04 -28.69
C GLU A 279 29.11 1.11 -27.69
N TRP A 280 29.21 0.42 -26.54
CA TRP A 280 28.32 0.62 -25.41
C TRP A 280 28.33 2.09 -24.95
N CYS A 281 29.54 2.66 -24.78
CA CYS A 281 29.71 4.06 -24.38
C CYS A 281 29.15 5.05 -25.41
N ARG A 282 29.33 4.78 -26.71
CA ARG A 282 28.76 5.57 -27.82
C ARG A 282 27.23 5.51 -27.83
N TRP A 283 26.66 4.32 -27.61
CA TRP A 283 25.22 4.13 -27.56
C TRP A 283 24.59 4.83 -26.36
N MET A 284 25.15 4.68 -25.16
CA MET A 284 24.73 5.43 -23.97
C MET A 284 24.84 6.94 -24.18
N THR A 285 25.95 7.42 -24.76
CA THR A 285 26.11 8.84 -25.12
C THR A 285 24.97 9.34 -26.02
N THR A 286 24.56 8.53 -27.00
CA THR A 286 23.44 8.86 -27.88
C THR A 286 22.11 8.92 -27.12
N MET A 287 21.88 7.98 -26.19
CA MET A 287 20.66 7.92 -25.38
C MET A 287 20.55 9.04 -24.33
N VAL A 288 21.64 9.43 -23.66
CA VAL A 288 21.57 10.40 -22.55
C VAL A 288 22.18 11.78 -22.84
N ARG A 289 23.04 11.93 -23.86
CA ARG A 289 23.75 13.19 -24.23
C ARG A 289 23.66 13.56 -25.73
N PRO A 290 22.48 13.52 -26.39
CA PRO A 290 22.37 13.73 -27.85
C PRO A 290 22.90 15.11 -28.32
N GLY A 291 22.75 16.16 -27.51
CA GLY A 291 23.24 17.51 -27.84
C GLY A 291 24.76 17.65 -27.88
N ARG A 292 25.52 16.69 -27.30
CA ARG A 292 26.98 16.64 -27.42
C ARG A 292 27.40 15.97 -28.74
N VAL A 293 26.71 14.91 -29.16
CA VAL A 293 26.96 14.20 -30.43
C VAL A 293 26.81 15.14 -31.65
N ALA A 294 25.84 16.04 -31.60
CA ALA A 294 25.66 17.09 -32.62
C ALA A 294 26.83 18.09 -32.69
N ARG A 295 27.51 18.36 -31.56
CA ARG A 295 28.70 19.22 -31.51
C ARG A 295 29.97 18.50 -31.95
N THR A 296 30.15 17.22 -31.62
CA THR A 296 31.29 16.44 -32.13
C THR A 296 31.19 16.21 -33.62
N THR A 297 30.01 15.92 -34.17
CA THR A 297 29.83 15.80 -35.63
C THR A 297 30.05 17.13 -36.36
N ALA A 298 29.55 18.26 -35.84
CA ALA A 298 29.85 19.58 -36.38
C ALA A 298 31.34 19.95 -36.25
N GLY A 299 32.00 19.60 -35.14
CA GLY A 299 33.43 19.84 -34.92
C GLY A 299 34.33 18.99 -35.80
N VAL A 300 34.00 17.73 -36.02
CA VAL A 300 34.70 16.84 -36.97
C VAL A 300 34.45 17.29 -38.41
N ALA A 301 33.23 17.74 -38.76
CA ALA A 301 32.96 18.34 -40.07
C ALA A 301 33.72 19.66 -40.28
N ALA A 302 33.84 20.50 -39.25
CA ALA A 302 34.63 21.73 -39.30
C ALA A 302 36.14 21.44 -39.40
N ALA A 303 36.67 20.49 -38.63
CA ALA A 303 38.07 20.08 -38.72
C ALA A 303 38.39 19.38 -40.06
N ALA A 304 37.46 18.58 -40.60
CA ALA A 304 37.57 18.02 -41.94
C ALA A 304 37.48 19.11 -43.02
N ALA A 305 36.66 20.15 -42.82
CA ALA A 305 36.62 21.31 -43.69
C ALA A 305 37.91 22.16 -43.62
N GLU A 306 38.48 22.40 -42.44
CA GLU A 306 39.81 23.05 -42.30
C GLU A 306 40.92 22.19 -42.92
N THR A 307 40.90 20.88 -42.72
CA THR A 307 41.87 19.96 -43.34
C THR A 307 41.71 19.94 -44.87
N ALA A 308 40.49 19.95 -45.38
CA ALA A 308 40.20 20.08 -46.81
C ALA A 308 40.61 21.46 -47.36
N THR A 309 40.42 22.53 -46.60
CA THR A 309 40.81 23.90 -47.02
C THR A 309 42.34 24.04 -47.06
N THR A 310 43.05 23.42 -46.09
CA THR A 310 44.51 23.35 -46.06
C THR A 310 45.06 22.45 -47.18
N ALA A 311 44.36 21.36 -47.50
CA ALA A 311 44.69 20.50 -48.64
C ALA A 311 44.40 21.17 -50.00
N VAL A 312 43.37 22.02 -50.08
CA VAL A 312 43.09 22.84 -51.27
C VAL A 312 44.11 23.99 -51.41
N SER A 313 44.60 24.58 -50.33
CA SER A 313 45.70 25.57 -50.42
C SER A 313 47.02 24.93 -50.84
N SER A 314 47.37 23.75 -50.33
CA SER A 314 48.59 23.05 -50.78
C SER A 314 48.48 22.47 -52.20
N ALA A 315 47.27 22.11 -52.65
CA ALA A 315 46.98 21.77 -54.04
C ALA A 315 47.02 23.01 -54.97
N ALA A 316 46.63 24.18 -54.49
CA ALA A 316 46.78 25.45 -55.22
C ALA A 316 48.26 25.84 -55.36
N GLU A 317 49.09 25.64 -54.33
CA GLU A 317 50.53 25.92 -54.42
C GLU A 317 51.28 24.89 -55.30
N THR A 318 50.91 23.61 -55.27
CA THR A 318 51.52 22.60 -56.19
C THR A 318 51.08 22.74 -57.64
N SER A 319 49.90 23.30 -57.92
CA SER A 319 49.46 23.58 -59.30
C SER A 319 50.10 24.84 -59.92
N ILE A 320 50.60 25.77 -59.10
CA ILE A 320 51.35 26.96 -59.57
C ILE A 320 52.78 26.61 -60.04
N VAL A 321 53.36 25.49 -59.58
CA VAL A 321 54.71 25.04 -59.97
C VAL A 321 54.72 24.22 -61.27
N ALA A 322 53.61 23.55 -61.62
CA ALA A 322 53.54 22.63 -62.76
C ALA A 322 53.26 23.29 -64.12
N ALA A 323 52.78 24.54 -64.15
CA ALA A 323 52.28 25.19 -65.38
C ALA A 323 53.22 26.29 -65.94
N LYS A 324 54.55 26.16 -65.79
CA LYS A 324 55.52 27.17 -66.24
C LYS A 324 56.66 26.67 -67.14
N VAL A 325 56.44 25.59 -67.90
CA VAL A 325 57.31 25.20 -69.04
C VAL A 325 56.49 24.74 -70.25
N GLN A 326 55.73 25.66 -70.88
CA GLN A 326 55.57 25.63 -72.33
C GLN A 326 55.39 27.07 -72.86
N LYS A 327 55.94 27.34 -74.04
CA LYS A 327 56.28 28.68 -74.52
C LYS A 327 55.10 29.44 -75.16
N GLN A 328 55.13 30.76 -74.95
CA GLN A 328 54.85 31.82 -75.94
C GLN A 328 54.25 31.37 -77.29
N LYS A 329 53.06 31.90 -77.64
CA LYS A 329 52.92 32.80 -78.80
C LYS A 329 51.58 33.55 -78.85
N GLU A 330 51.70 34.79 -79.33
CA GLU A 330 50.71 35.60 -80.06
C GLU A 330 49.49 36.22 -79.33
N SER A 331 49.26 37.46 -79.75
CA SER A 331 48.23 38.45 -79.42
C SER A 331 47.82 39.11 -80.77
N PRO A 332 46.93 40.13 -80.90
CA PRO A 332 46.17 40.87 -79.89
C PRO A 332 44.68 41.12 -80.30
N SER A 333 44.05 42.16 -79.71
CA SER A 333 42.79 42.84 -80.12
C SER A 333 41.46 42.15 -79.73
N SER A 334 40.34 42.84 -79.49
CA SER A 334 40.09 44.25 -79.07
C SER A 334 38.60 44.43 -78.66
N LEU A 335 38.26 45.65 -78.19
CA LEU A 335 36.91 46.24 -78.01
C LEU A 335 36.23 46.15 -76.63
N SER A 336 35.47 47.22 -76.36
CA SER A 336 34.83 47.57 -75.09
C SER A 336 33.37 48.07 -75.35
N PRO A 337 32.65 48.79 -74.46
CA PRO A 337 31.31 48.40 -73.97
C PRO A 337 30.12 49.19 -74.59
N PRO A 338 28.86 48.86 -74.21
CA PRO A 338 28.01 49.85 -73.52
C PRO A 338 27.01 49.25 -72.48
N THR A 339 25.97 49.96 -72.02
CA THR A 339 25.98 50.84 -70.81
C THR A 339 24.55 51.26 -70.36
N ARG A 340 24.15 50.93 -69.10
CA ARG A 340 22.93 51.41 -68.35
C ARG A 340 21.55 50.97 -68.92
N GLN A 341 20.45 50.85 -68.17
CA GLN A 341 19.70 51.79 -67.28
C GLN A 341 18.77 50.96 -66.34
N SER A 342 18.48 51.19 -65.04
CA SER A 342 18.26 52.36 -64.13
C SER A 342 16.78 52.67 -63.84
N LEU A 343 16.36 52.73 -62.57
CA LEU A 343 15.38 53.71 -61.98
C LEU A 343 15.11 53.50 -60.46
N ALA A 344 14.63 54.55 -59.76
CA ALA A 344 14.35 54.64 -58.30
C ALA A 344 13.39 55.85 -58.01
N CYS A 345 13.03 56.35 -56.79
CA CYS A 345 13.52 56.14 -55.40
C CYS A 345 12.53 56.70 -54.31
N GLY A 346 12.42 56.04 -53.13
CA GLY A 346 11.99 56.63 -51.84
C GLY A 346 10.48 56.94 -51.61
N PRO A 347 10.07 57.63 -50.50
CA PRO A 347 10.68 57.66 -49.14
C PRO A 347 9.70 57.88 -47.90
N LEU A 348 10.25 57.80 -46.65
CA LEU A 348 9.92 58.52 -45.38
C LEU A 348 8.65 58.29 -44.46
N GLN A 349 8.89 57.69 -43.27
CA GLN A 349 8.45 57.97 -41.85
C GLN A 349 6.94 58.21 -41.43
N PRO A 350 6.57 58.73 -40.21
CA PRO A 350 5.96 57.92 -39.11
C PRO A 350 4.70 58.50 -38.38
N MET A 351 4.06 57.78 -37.42
CA MET A 351 3.14 58.36 -36.40
C MET A 351 2.99 57.51 -35.11
N GLU A 352 2.40 58.08 -34.05
CA GLU A 352 2.54 57.70 -32.62
C GLU A 352 1.25 57.18 -31.90
N ALA A 353 1.47 56.65 -30.68
CA ALA A 353 0.71 56.85 -29.43
C ALA A 353 -0.76 56.38 -29.20
N SER A 354 -0.94 55.47 -28.23
CA SER A 354 -1.66 55.66 -26.92
C SER A 354 -1.81 54.28 -26.21
N ARG A 355 -1.48 54.05 -24.93
CA ARG A 355 -1.76 54.63 -23.59
C ARG A 355 -3.07 54.15 -22.93
N GLY A 356 -2.90 53.47 -21.78
CA GLY A 356 -3.90 53.28 -20.71
C GLY A 356 -4.34 51.84 -20.46
N SER A 357 -4.55 51.29 -19.25
CA SER A 357 -4.04 51.50 -17.88
C SER A 357 -4.96 50.74 -16.91
N ALA A 358 -4.43 49.73 -16.21
CA ALA A 358 -4.67 49.32 -14.81
C ALA A 358 -6.09 49.10 -14.18
N ALA A 359 -6.09 48.19 -13.18
CA ALA A 359 -7.08 47.95 -12.11
C ALA A 359 -8.43 47.31 -12.53
N LEU A 360 -9.07 46.42 -11.74
CA LEU A 360 -9.28 46.45 -10.29
C LEU A 360 -9.58 45.05 -9.68
N ASP A 361 -9.43 44.92 -8.36
CA ASP A 361 -9.68 43.72 -7.54
C ASP A 361 -11.16 43.36 -7.26
N ASN A 362 -11.34 42.17 -6.66
CA ASN A 362 -12.35 41.80 -5.65
C ASN A 362 -13.87 41.97 -5.93
N ALA A 363 -14.58 40.85 -6.09
CA ALA A 363 -15.94 40.59 -5.55
C ALA A 363 -16.43 39.15 -5.88
N THR A 364 -17.34 38.48 -5.16
CA THR A 364 -17.77 38.47 -3.74
C THR A 364 -18.45 37.11 -3.46
N ARG A 365 -18.55 36.74 -2.19
CA ARG A 365 -19.18 35.54 -1.59
C ARG A 365 -20.74 35.58 -1.61
N ALA A 366 -21.37 34.42 -1.39
CA ALA A 366 -22.83 34.19 -1.17
C ALA A 366 -23.69 34.17 -2.46
N THR A 367 -24.70 33.31 -2.62
CA THR A 367 -25.89 33.12 -1.74
C THR A 367 -26.45 31.69 -1.68
N LEU A 368 -27.03 31.34 -0.51
CA LEU A 368 -28.00 30.26 -0.31
C LEU A 368 -29.43 30.85 -0.36
N SER A 369 -30.40 30.19 -1.01
CA SER A 369 -31.83 30.11 -0.58
C SER A 369 -32.69 29.32 -1.58
N GLU A 370 -33.29 28.24 -1.06
CA GLU A 370 -34.67 27.74 -1.22
C GLU A 370 -35.41 27.78 -2.58
N LYS A 371 -35.95 26.60 -2.96
CA LYS A 371 -37.40 26.33 -2.80
C LYS A 371 -37.73 24.82 -2.80
N ARG A 372 -38.89 24.48 -2.25
CA ARG A 372 -39.37 23.13 -1.87
C ARG A 372 -40.83 22.96 -2.33
N SER A 373 -41.21 21.73 -2.75
CA SER A 373 -42.57 21.18 -3.06
C SER A 373 -42.61 20.59 -4.50
N GLU A 374 -43.21 19.43 -4.81
CA GLU A 374 -43.59 18.24 -4.01
C GLU A 374 -43.82 17.01 -4.94
N LYS A 375 -43.75 15.80 -4.35
CA LYS A 375 -44.38 14.52 -4.76
C LYS A 375 -44.78 14.30 -6.25
N HIS A 376 -44.11 13.32 -6.86
CA HIS A 376 -44.79 12.06 -7.20
C HIS A 376 -43.85 10.88 -6.92
N ALA A 377 -44.41 9.69 -6.70
CA ALA A 377 -43.67 8.49 -6.32
C ALA A 377 -44.05 7.35 -7.23
N GLU A 378 -43.06 6.72 -7.89
CA GLU A 378 -43.19 5.34 -8.32
C GLU A 378 -41.82 4.64 -8.48
N GLU A 379 -41.86 3.35 -8.12
CA GLU A 379 -40.94 2.25 -8.41
C GLU A 379 -39.41 2.38 -8.22
N VAL A 380 -38.89 1.63 -7.22
CA VAL A 380 -37.46 1.38 -7.02
C VAL A 380 -37.07 0.07 -7.70
N THR A 381 -36.48 0.15 -8.89
CA THR A 381 -35.65 -0.95 -9.42
C THR A 381 -34.19 -0.74 -8.99
N THR A 382 -33.55 -1.82 -8.54
CA THR A 382 -32.13 -1.80 -8.13
C THR A 382 -31.21 -1.69 -9.35
N ALA A 383 -30.96 -0.46 -9.78
CA ALA A 383 -29.90 -0.16 -10.74
C ALA A 383 -28.51 -0.28 -10.06
N PRO A 384 -27.43 -0.55 -10.83
CA PRO A 384 -26.06 -0.44 -10.32
C PRO A 384 -25.77 0.99 -9.82
N ILE A 385 -24.71 1.17 -9.02
CA ILE A 385 -24.14 2.51 -8.82
C ILE A 385 -23.43 2.91 -10.11
N ILE A 386 -24.21 3.45 -11.04
CA ILE A 386 -23.74 3.97 -12.31
C ILE A 386 -23.15 5.36 -12.04
N TYR A 387 -21.81 5.45 -11.99
CA TYR A 387 -21.08 6.72 -11.96
C TYR A 387 -20.98 7.35 -13.37
N THR A 388 -22.10 7.36 -14.10
CA THR A 388 -22.34 8.13 -15.34
C THR A 388 -23.78 8.64 -15.24
N ASP A 389 -24.06 9.93 -15.39
CA ASP A 389 -24.18 10.53 -16.71
C ASP A 389 -23.90 12.06 -16.74
N TYR A 390 -23.66 12.71 -15.59
CA TYR A 390 -23.56 14.19 -15.57
C TYR A 390 -22.27 14.75 -16.23
N HIS A 391 -21.17 13.98 -16.26
CA HIS A 391 -19.93 14.37 -16.93
C HIS A 391 -19.72 13.71 -18.31
N SER A 392 -20.47 12.66 -18.66
CA SER A 392 -20.23 11.87 -19.87
C SER A 392 -20.60 12.59 -21.17
N ARG A 393 -21.53 13.57 -21.11
CA ARG A 393 -22.10 14.22 -22.30
C ARG A 393 -21.25 15.37 -22.90
N LYS A 394 -20.05 15.66 -22.37
CA LYS A 394 -19.22 16.79 -22.84
C LYS A 394 -17.84 16.43 -23.40
N ASN A 395 -17.38 15.19 -23.33
CA ASN A 395 -16.13 14.80 -23.99
C ASN A 395 -16.15 13.33 -24.46
N PRO A 396 -16.31 13.06 -25.77
CA PRO A 396 -16.29 11.69 -26.29
C PRO A 396 -14.92 10.99 -26.14
N TYR A 397 -13.84 11.75 -25.92
CA TYR A 397 -12.49 11.22 -25.72
C TYR A 397 -12.19 10.80 -24.27
N ALA A 398 -13.14 10.94 -23.34
CA ALA A 398 -12.95 10.62 -21.91
C ALA A 398 -13.08 9.12 -21.57
N SER A 399 -13.10 8.22 -22.57
CA SER A 399 -13.10 6.78 -22.35
C SER A 399 -11.69 6.20 -22.43
N LEU A 400 -11.34 5.32 -21.48
CA LEU A 400 -10.06 4.62 -21.40
C LEU A 400 -9.70 3.87 -22.71
N LEU A 401 -10.72 3.48 -23.48
CA LEU A 401 -10.60 2.80 -24.77
C LEU A 401 -10.00 3.67 -25.90
N TYR A 402 -10.02 5.01 -25.78
CA TYR A 402 -9.43 5.92 -26.77
C TYR A 402 -7.95 6.20 -26.53
N LEU A 403 -7.38 5.74 -25.42
CA LEU A 403 -5.94 5.82 -25.19
C LEU A 403 -5.20 4.82 -26.09
N PRO A 404 -3.98 5.13 -26.56
CA PRO A 404 -3.07 4.14 -27.14
C PRO A 404 -2.89 2.93 -26.23
N MET A 405 -2.69 1.75 -26.82
CA MET A 405 -2.69 0.47 -26.09
C MET A 405 -1.60 0.45 -25.00
N GLU A 406 -0.47 1.10 -25.26
CA GLU A 406 0.65 1.28 -24.34
C GLU A 406 0.24 2.03 -23.07
N LEU A 407 -0.63 3.05 -23.20
CA LEU A 407 -1.17 3.78 -22.05
C LEU A 407 -2.25 2.97 -21.31
N GLN A 408 -3.02 2.14 -22.02
CA GLN A 408 -3.97 1.23 -21.38
C GLN A 408 -3.26 0.12 -20.58
N PHE A 409 -2.16 -0.42 -21.11
CA PHE A 409 -1.26 -1.34 -20.40
C PHE A 409 -0.57 -0.65 -19.22
N LEU A 410 -0.07 0.58 -19.39
CA LEU A 410 0.55 1.36 -18.30
C LEU A 410 -0.43 1.64 -17.16
N VAL A 411 -1.67 2.03 -17.50
CA VAL A 411 -2.76 2.13 -16.50
C VAL A 411 -2.96 0.77 -15.84
N GLY A 412 -3.07 -0.32 -16.61
CA GLY A 412 -3.16 -1.69 -16.09
C GLY A 412 -2.06 -2.07 -15.10
N SER A 413 -0.80 -1.73 -15.36
CA SER A 413 0.33 -1.99 -14.45
C SER A 413 0.33 -1.16 -13.16
N HIS A 414 -0.44 -0.07 -13.10
CA HIS A 414 -0.62 0.73 -11.89
C HIS A 414 -1.93 0.41 -11.14
N LEU A 415 -2.72 -0.54 -11.61
CA LEU A 415 -3.94 -1.00 -10.95
C LEU A 415 -3.68 -2.27 -10.14
N ASP A 416 -4.15 -2.30 -8.90
CA ASP A 416 -4.20 -3.53 -8.12
C ASP A 416 -5.10 -4.58 -8.78
N TYR A 417 -4.91 -5.84 -8.37
CA TYR A 417 -5.69 -6.98 -8.88
C TYR A 417 -7.21 -6.76 -8.81
N GLY A 418 -7.70 -6.08 -7.78
CA GLY A 418 -9.12 -5.82 -7.60
C GLY A 418 -9.67 -4.82 -8.63
N ASN A 419 -8.92 -3.76 -8.91
CA ASN A 419 -9.24 -2.80 -9.96
C ASN A 419 -9.11 -3.39 -11.37
N LEU A 420 -8.11 -4.22 -11.64
CA LEU A 420 -8.01 -5.01 -12.88
C LEU A 420 -9.22 -5.93 -13.07
N GLN A 421 -9.62 -6.66 -12.01
CA GLN A 421 -10.80 -7.52 -12.04
C GLN A 421 -12.10 -6.72 -12.19
N ASN A 422 -12.21 -5.52 -11.62
CA ASN A 422 -13.34 -4.62 -11.84
C ASN A 422 -13.43 -4.15 -13.31
N LEU A 423 -12.32 -3.78 -13.96
CA LEU A 423 -12.29 -3.47 -15.39
C LEU A 423 -12.70 -4.68 -16.26
N ARG A 424 -12.15 -5.87 -15.96
CA ARG A 424 -12.48 -7.14 -16.61
C ARG A 424 -13.96 -7.50 -16.49
N CYS A 425 -14.58 -7.21 -15.35
CA CYS A 425 -16.00 -7.42 -15.11
C CYS A 425 -16.89 -6.38 -15.82
N THR A 426 -16.52 -5.09 -15.78
CA THR A 426 -17.37 -3.98 -16.25
C THR A 426 -17.30 -3.72 -17.75
N ASN A 427 -16.21 -4.08 -18.44
CA ASN A 427 -16.01 -3.76 -19.86
C ASN A 427 -15.64 -5.00 -20.68
N LYS A 428 -16.31 -5.19 -21.84
CA LYS A 428 -16.10 -6.34 -22.73
C LYS A 428 -14.68 -6.39 -23.36
N PHE A 429 -14.08 -5.24 -23.65
CA PHE A 429 -12.73 -5.17 -24.21
C PHE A 429 -11.69 -5.59 -23.17
N TYR A 430 -11.73 -5.00 -21.97
CA TYR A 430 -10.83 -5.41 -20.87
C TYR A 430 -11.09 -6.84 -20.39
N ARG A 431 -12.30 -7.40 -20.62
CA ARG A 431 -12.57 -8.83 -20.41
C ARG A 431 -11.77 -9.76 -21.33
N GLN A 432 -11.39 -9.29 -22.51
CA GLN A 432 -10.53 -10.03 -23.44
C GLN A 432 -9.05 -9.68 -23.23
N LEU A 433 -8.72 -8.40 -22.98
CA LEU A 433 -7.33 -7.94 -22.83
C LEU A 433 -6.67 -8.38 -21.51
N ILE A 434 -7.38 -8.32 -20.38
CA ILE A 434 -6.83 -8.68 -19.05
C ILE A 434 -6.89 -10.20 -18.88
N ASP A 435 -6.04 -10.93 -19.60
CA ASP A 435 -5.87 -12.38 -19.46
C ASP A 435 -4.87 -12.76 -18.35
N ILE A 436 -4.59 -14.06 -18.17
CA ILE A 436 -3.66 -14.51 -17.12
C ILE A 436 -2.21 -14.05 -17.38
N ASN A 437 -1.84 -13.81 -18.64
CA ASN A 437 -0.50 -13.34 -18.99
C ASN A 437 -0.40 -11.83 -18.71
N PHE A 438 -1.40 -11.03 -19.10
CA PHE A 438 -1.53 -9.62 -18.73
C PHE A 438 -1.41 -9.43 -17.21
N VAL A 439 -2.11 -10.26 -16.43
CA VAL A 439 -2.04 -10.20 -14.95
C VAL A 439 -0.65 -10.57 -14.43
N ARG A 440 0.02 -11.60 -14.97
CA ARG A 440 1.41 -11.95 -14.61
C ARG A 440 2.44 -10.91 -15.03
N THR A 441 2.23 -10.22 -16.15
CA THR A 441 3.10 -9.13 -16.62
C THR A 441 2.90 -7.86 -15.78
N CYS A 442 1.67 -7.55 -15.38
CA CYS A 442 1.38 -6.37 -14.57
C CYS A 442 1.68 -6.56 -13.08
N LEU A 443 1.51 -7.77 -12.53
CA LEU A 443 1.65 -8.06 -11.09
C LEU A 443 2.84 -9.00 -10.74
N GLY A 444 3.65 -9.40 -11.72
CA GLY A 444 4.78 -10.32 -11.55
C GLY A 444 4.39 -11.80 -11.32
N SER A 445 5.37 -12.70 -11.40
CA SER A 445 5.15 -14.14 -11.17
C SER A 445 5.24 -14.56 -9.70
N LEU A 446 6.05 -13.86 -8.90
CA LEU A 446 6.21 -14.11 -7.46
C LEU A 446 5.33 -13.17 -6.60
N ALA A 447 5.01 -11.98 -7.13
CA ALA A 447 4.24 -10.96 -6.43
C ALA A 447 2.71 -11.12 -6.55
N THR A 448 2.21 -12.04 -7.39
CA THR A 448 0.81 -12.46 -7.34
C THR A 448 0.40 -12.96 -5.96
N ASP A 449 1.27 -13.69 -5.26
CA ASP A 449 0.94 -14.25 -3.94
C ASP A 449 0.76 -13.15 -2.87
N ASN A 450 1.66 -12.17 -2.82
CA ASN A 450 1.55 -11.06 -1.87
C ASN A 450 0.45 -10.05 -2.25
N SER A 451 0.33 -9.69 -3.53
CA SER A 451 -0.72 -8.76 -3.98
C SER A 451 -2.14 -9.30 -3.75
N LEU A 452 -2.36 -10.61 -3.92
CA LEU A 452 -3.65 -11.26 -3.66
C LEU A 452 -3.97 -11.37 -2.17
N ARG A 453 -2.97 -11.63 -1.32
CA ARG A 453 -3.11 -11.61 0.15
C ARG A 453 -3.60 -10.26 0.67
N PHE A 454 -3.29 -9.16 -0.03
CA PHE A 454 -3.73 -7.80 0.33
C PHE A 454 -5.02 -7.34 -0.38
N VAL A 455 -5.77 -8.23 -1.05
CA VAL A 455 -7.09 -7.90 -1.63
C VAL A 455 -8.22 -8.65 -0.92
N CYS A 456 -9.27 -7.92 -0.51
CA CYS A 456 -10.49 -8.54 -0.03
C CYS A 456 -11.20 -9.30 -1.16
N ARG A 457 -11.36 -10.63 -1.03
CA ARG A 457 -11.99 -11.48 -2.06
C ARG A 457 -13.40 -11.05 -2.48
N SER A 458 -14.14 -10.38 -1.59
CA SER A 458 -15.57 -10.11 -1.76
C SER A 458 -15.91 -8.72 -2.29
N CYS A 459 -15.10 -7.71 -1.98
CA CYS A 459 -15.28 -6.35 -2.51
C CYS A 459 -14.14 -5.88 -3.40
N LEU A 460 -13.13 -6.72 -3.60
CA LEU A 460 -11.95 -6.45 -4.43
C LEU A 460 -11.21 -5.17 -4.03
N ARG A 461 -11.33 -4.72 -2.77
CA ARG A 461 -10.54 -3.61 -2.23
C ARG A 461 -9.19 -4.11 -1.77
N TYR A 462 -8.14 -3.44 -2.24
CA TYR A 462 -6.79 -3.55 -1.71
C TYR A 462 -6.71 -2.95 -0.28
N ASP A 463 -5.92 -3.57 0.59
CA ASP A 463 -5.58 -3.06 1.93
C ASP A 463 -4.06 -2.85 2.01
N ASP A 464 -3.67 -1.60 1.77
CA ASP A 464 -2.31 -1.08 1.87
C ASP A 464 -1.62 -1.35 3.21
N THR A 465 -2.40 -1.53 4.28
CA THR A 465 -1.87 -1.72 5.63
C THR A 465 -1.69 -3.19 6.04
N GLY A 466 -2.24 -4.16 5.30
CA GLY A 466 -2.28 -5.58 5.69
C GLY A 466 -3.05 -5.90 6.98
N ARG A 467 -3.62 -4.90 7.66
CA ARG A 467 -4.17 -4.95 9.02
C ARG A 467 -5.70 -5.02 9.09
N ARG A 468 -6.39 -4.78 7.97
CA ARG A 468 -7.87 -4.71 7.89
C ARG A 468 -8.49 -5.97 7.29
N LEU A 469 -7.67 -6.83 6.70
CA LEU A 469 -8.05 -8.12 6.17
C LEU A 469 -8.06 -9.20 7.27
N LEU A 470 -9.07 -10.06 7.20
CA LEU A 470 -9.35 -11.11 8.17
C LEU A 470 -9.30 -12.46 7.46
N TRP A 471 -8.53 -13.38 8.03
CA TRP A 471 -8.45 -14.76 7.60
C TRP A 471 -9.34 -15.64 8.50
N PRO A 472 -10.26 -16.45 7.93
CA PRO A 472 -11.05 -17.39 8.70
C PRO A 472 -10.16 -18.51 9.23
N LEU A 473 -10.39 -18.90 10.48
CA LEU A 473 -9.67 -20.00 11.12
C LEU A 473 -10.36 -21.33 10.85
N ALA A 474 -9.59 -22.31 10.36
CA ALA A 474 -10.02 -23.71 10.33
C ALA A 474 -9.47 -24.48 11.55
N PRO A 475 -10.17 -25.51 12.05
CA PRO A 475 -9.58 -26.46 12.97
C PRO A 475 -8.57 -27.33 12.20
N CYS A 476 -7.28 -27.09 12.39
CA CYS A 476 -6.25 -27.99 11.88
C CYS A 476 -6.17 -29.25 12.74
N ALA A 477 -6.30 -30.41 12.10
CA ALA A 477 -5.83 -31.66 12.69
C ALA A 477 -4.31 -31.57 12.83
N GLN A 478 -3.78 -31.86 14.02
CA GLN A 478 -2.33 -31.93 14.17
C GLN A 478 -1.79 -33.13 13.37
N PRO A 479 -0.64 -33.01 12.69
CA PRO A 479 0.07 -34.18 12.19
C PRO A 479 0.39 -35.10 13.39
N ALA A 480 0.30 -36.41 13.19
CA ALA A 480 0.73 -37.36 14.21
C ALA A 480 2.22 -37.11 14.54
N PRO A 481 2.63 -37.23 15.82
CA PRO A 481 4.05 -37.12 16.17
C PRO A 481 4.84 -38.18 15.39
N SER A 482 5.92 -37.75 14.74
CA SER A 482 6.87 -38.66 14.09
C SER A 482 7.60 -39.45 15.16
N ASP A 483 7.55 -40.78 15.05
CA ASP A 483 8.29 -41.67 15.95
C ASP A 483 9.80 -41.45 15.82
N GLY A 484 10.45 -41.14 16.95
CA GLY A 484 11.87 -41.35 17.16
C GLY A 484 12.81 -40.20 16.82
N GLU A 485 13.15 -39.42 17.84
CA GLU A 485 14.56 -39.10 18.13
C GLU A 485 14.73 -39.06 19.65
N VAL A 486 15.63 -39.89 20.18
CA VAL A 486 15.94 -39.98 21.61
C VAL A 486 17.25 -39.25 21.83
N SER A 487 17.22 -38.13 22.55
CA SER A 487 18.42 -37.48 23.07
C SER A 487 18.82 -38.10 24.41
N ASP A 488 20.08 -38.50 24.54
CA ASP A 488 20.71 -38.86 25.82
C ASP A 488 20.77 -37.61 26.72
N ASP A 489 19.72 -37.38 27.49
CA ASP A 489 19.72 -36.57 28.71
C ASP A 489 18.46 -36.91 29.51
N GLY A 490 18.63 -37.38 30.75
CA GLY A 490 17.57 -37.98 31.58
C GLY A 490 16.53 -37.00 32.15
N ALA A 491 16.10 -36.00 31.38
CA ALA A 491 15.06 -35.05 31.74
C ALA A 491 13.75 -35.40 31.03
N SER A 492 12.73 -35.80 31.79
CA SER A 492 11.38 -35.99 31.27
C SER A 492 10.79 -34.64 30.83
N ILE A 493 10.79 -34.40 29.51
CA ILE A 493 10.05 -33.28 28.91
C ILE A 493 8.56 -33.53 29.15
N GLU A 494 7.96 -32.82 30.10
CA GLU A 494 6.51 -32.77 30.25
C GLU A 494 5.89 -32.28 28.94
N ALA A 495 4.95 -33.07 28.39
CA ALA A 495 4.25 -32.68 27.18
C ALA A 495 3.57 -31.31 27.40
N PRO A 496 3.75 -30.33 26.49
CA PRO A 496 3.24 -28.98 26.71
C PRO A 496 1.70 -29.00 26.86
N PRO A 497 1.14 -28.16 27.75
CA PRO A 497 -0.28 -28.17 28.05
C PRO A 497 -1.11 -27.91 26.80
N VAL A 498 -2.25 -28.63 26.68
CA VAL A 498 -3.14 -28.67 25.50
C VAL A 498 -3.88 -27.35 25.28
N THR A 499 -3.15 -26.28 24.94
CA THR A 499 -3.66 -24.92 24.73
C THR A 499 -3.11 -24.24 23.47
N SER A 500 -2.07 -24.80 22.83
CA SER A 500 -1.66 -24.44 21.47
C SER A 500 -2.49 -25.17 20.41
N MET A 501 -3.79 -24.85 20.33
CA MET A 501 -4.50 -25.04 19.06
C MET A 501 -3.86 -24.11 18.02
N THR A 502 -2.96 -24.67 17.21
CA THR A 502 -2.40 -24.03 16.02
C THR A 502 -3.50 -23.94 14.98
N TYR A 503 -4.25 -22.83 15.01
CA TYR A 503 -5.25 -22.54 13.98
C TYR A 503 -4.52 -22.09 12.71
N CYS A 504 -4.54 -22.90 11.66
CA CYS A 504 -4.03 -22.48 10.36
C CYS A 504 -5.11 -21.70 9.57
N PRO A 505 -4.72 -20.91 8.55
CA PRO A 505 -5.63 -20.44 7.52
C PRO A 505 -6.40 -21.62 6.91
N ASP A 506 -7.68 -21.44 6.63
CA ASP A 506 -8.52 -22.48 6.01
C ASP A 506 -7.92 -22.94 4.65
N PRO A 507 -7.52 -24.22 4.52
CA PRO A 507 -6.84 -24.72 3.33
C PRO A 507 -7.74 -24.75 2.08
N SER A 508 -9.06 -24.55 2.22
CA SER A 508 -9.96 -24.36 1.08
C SER A 508 -9.88 -22.96 0.46
N VAL A 509 -9.27 -21.98 1.16
CA VAL A 509 -9.18 -20.57 0.74
C VAL A 509 -7.84 -19.92 1.15
N PRO A 510 -6.67 -20.51 0.77
CA PRO A 510 -5.36 -20.17 1.34
C PRO A 510 -4.90 -18.72 1.11
N LEU A 511 -5.41 -18.04 0.08
CA LEU A 511 -5.02 -16.68 -0.31
C LEU A 511 -6.15 -15.64 -0.16
N ALA A 512 -7.34 -16.04 0.30
CA ALA A 512 -8.56 -15.24 0.10
C ALA A 512 -9.16 -14.68 1.41
N ALA A 513 -8.57 -13.57 1.88
CA ALA A 513 -9.05 -12.83 3.03
C ALA A 513 -10.32 -12.00 2.75
N ASN A 514 -11.04 -11.65 3.82
CA ASN A 514 -12.15 -10.70 3.76
C ASN A 514 -11.83 -9.47 4.61
N CYS A 515 -12.08 -8.26 4.10
CA CYS A 515 -12.05 -7.07 4.96
C CYS A 515 -13.17 -7.15 6.00
N ALA A 516 -12.98 -6.51 7.16
CA ALA A 516 -13.96 -6.52 8.25
C ALA A 516 -15.39 -6.16 7.79
N ASP A 517 -15.53 -5.16 6.92
CA ASP A 517 -16.80 -4.75 6.28
C ASP A 517 -17.52 -5.88 5.53
N CYS A 518 -16.78 -6.75 4.85
CA CYS A 518 -17.31 -7.88 4.09
C CYS A 518 -17.54 -9.10 4.99
N ALA A 519 -16.64 -9.37 5.93
CA ALA A 519 -16.79 -10.45 6.90
C ALA A 519 -18.05 -10.26 7.77
N ILE A 520 -18.31 -9.02 8.23
CA ILE A 520 -19.53 -8.67 8.97
C ILE A 520 -20.78 -8.83 8.09
N ARG A 521 -20.76 -8.34 6.84
CA ARG A 521 -21.90 -8.49 5.91
C ARG A 521 -22.21 -9.95 5.55
N GLN A 522 -21.20 -10.80 5.47
CA GLN A 522 -21.34 -12.24 5.21
C GLN A 522 -21.63 -13.05 6.48
N GLY A 523 -21.66 -12.43 7.67
CA GLY A 523 -21.92 -13.11 8.93
C GLY A 523 -20.83 -14.11 9.33
N GLN A 524 -19.58 -13.84 8.93
CA GLN A 524 -18.42 -14.73 9.16
C GLN A 524 -17.70 -14.49 10.48
N LEU A 525 -17.99 -13.39 11.19
CA LEU A 525 -17.38 -13.08 12.48
C LEU A 525 -18.33 -13.45 13.63
N CYS A 526 -17.89 -14.32 14.54
CA CYS A 526 -18.64 -14.60 15.76
C CYS A 526 -18.15 -13.70 16.92
N PRO A 527 -19.03 -13.07 17.70
CA PRO A 527 -18.64 -12.30 18.88
C PRO A 527 -17.84 -13.11 19.91
N GLY A 528 -16.69 -12.59 20.34
CA GLY A 528 -15.75 -13.27 21.25
C GLY A 528 -14.91 -14.39 20.63
N GLU A 529 -15.03 -14.63 19.31
CA GLU A 529 -14.12 -15.50 18.56
C GLU A 529 -12.79 -14.80 18.27
N TYR A 530 -11.75 -15.59 18.00
CA TYR A 530 -10.47 -15.10 17.50
C TYR A 530 -10.42 -15.18 15.98
N VAL A 531 -9.84 -14.17 15.34
CA VAL A 531 -9.54 -14.16 13.90
C VAL A 531 -8.09 -13.73 13.69
N LEU A 532 -7.51 -14.12 12.56
CA LEU A 532 -6.16 -13.69 12.20
C LEU A 532 -6.23 -12.43 11.34
N THR A 533 -5.29 -11.53 11.64
CA THR A 533 -4.93 -10.30 10.92
C THR A 533 -3.45 -10.40 10.53
N GLU A 534 -2.96 -9.48 9.69
CA GLU A 534 -1.54 -9.42 9.30
C GLU A 534 -1.08 -10.77 8.67
N GLY A 535 -1.72 -11.17 7.56
CA GLY A 535 -1.33 -12.35 6.76
C GLY A 535 -1.53 -13.73 7.41
N GLY A 536 -1.95 -13.78 8.69
CA GLY A 536 -2.03 -15.01 9.48
C GLY A 536 -1.27 -14.93 10.82
N GLU A 537 -0.51 -13.86 11.06
CA GLU A 537 0.43 -13.79 12.19
C GLU A 537 -0.22 -13.28 13.47
N ARG A 538 -1.13 -12.30 13.38
CA ARG A 538 -1.66 -11.60 14.55
C ARG A 538 -3.09 -12.00 14.90
N LYS A 539 -3.25 -12.59 16.08
CA LYS A 539 -4.51 -13.11 16.62
C LYS A 539 -5.29 -12.04 17.40
N VAL A 540 -6.40 -11.56 16.84
CA VAL A 540 -7.29 -10.55 17.44
C VAL A 540 -8.65 -11.15 17.82
N ARG A 541 -9.37 -10.56 18.79
CA ARG A 541 -10.75 -10.97 19.15
C ARG A 541 -11.81 -10.08 18.51
N VAL A 542 -12.97 -10.66 18.21
CA VAL A 542 -14.17 -9.92 17.77
C VAL A 542 -14.89 -9.32 18.98
N CYS A 543 -15.04 -7.99 19.01
CA CYS A 543 -15.69 -7.24 20.09
C CYS A 543 -17.17 -7.60 20.24
N ARG A 544 -17.61 -7.98 21.46
CA ARG A 544 -19.00 -8.40 21.73
C ARG A 544 -20.08 -7.33 21.54
N TRP A 545 -19.72 -6.05 21.61
CA TRP A 545 -20.68 -4.95 21.49
C TRP A 545 -20.91 -4.49 20.05
N CYS A 546 -19.85 -4.42 19.25
CA CYS A 546 -19.92 -3.88 17.88
C CYS A 546 -19.68 -4.93 16.79
N GLY A 547 -19.12 -6.10 17.10
CA GLY A 547 -18.80 -7.14 16.10
C GLY A 547 -17.55 -6.88 15.26
N TRP A 548 -16.79 -5.84 15.58
CA TRP A 548 -15.54 -5.49 14.90
C TRP A 548 -14.33 -6.10 15.64
N PRO A 549 -13.26 -6.48 14.92
CA PRO A 549 -12.04 -7.01 15.52
C PRO A 549 -11.29 -5.94 16.35
N CYS A 550 -10.84 -6.31 17.55
CA CYS A 550 -10.02 -5.47 18.42
C CYS A 550 -8.58 -5.41 17.92
N THR A 551 -8.22 -4.37 17.18
CA THR A 551 -6.86 -4.15 16.63
C THR A 551 -5.84 -3.64 17.66
N ASN A 552 -6.31 -3.23 18.85
CA ASN A 552 -5.46 -2.71 19.92
C ASN A 552 -4.94 -3.86 20.78
N ASP A 553 -3.66 -3.77 21.15
CA ASP A 553 -2.94 -4.82 21.87
C ASP A 553 -3.48 -5.03 23.30
N PRO A 554 -3.95 -6.24 23.67
CA PRO A 554 -4.42 -6.52 25.03
C PRO A 554 -3.32 -6.50 26.11
N ALA A 555 -2.03 -6.40 25.75
CA ALA A 555 -0.92 -6.43 26.69
C ALA A 555 -0.79 -5.20 27.61
N LYS A 556 -1.48 -4.08 27.33
CA LYS A 556 -1.31 -2.82 28.09
C LYS A 556 -2.31 -2.57 29.23
N GLU A 557 -3.28 -3.46 29.46
CA GLU A 557 -4.41 -3.16 30.35
C GLU A 557 -4.75 -4.31 31.32
N GLU A 558 -3.86 -4.53 32.29
CA GLU A 558 -4.00 -5.52 33.37
C GLU A 558 -5.28 -5.33 34.23
N TYR A 559 -5.74 -4.08 34.37
CA TYR A 559 -6.76 -3.65 35.32
C TYR A 559 -8.22 -4.03 34.98
N TRP A 560 -8.50 -4.52 33.77
CA TRP A 560 -9.89 -4.77 33.35
C TRP A 560 -10.40 -6.19 33.65
N PRO A 561 -11.65 -6.35 34.14
CA PRO A 561 -12.29 -7.64 34.34
C PRO A 561 -12.27 -8.53 33.08
N ARG A 562 -12.22 -9.87 33.25
CA ARG A 562 -12.14 -10.82 32.11
C ARG A 562 -13.20 -10.60 31.01
N SER A 563 -14.40 -10.10 31.33
CA SER A 563 -15.44 -9.78 30.35
C SER A 563 -15.18 -8.51 29.53
N ALA A 564 -14.44 -7.53 30.08
CA ALA A 564 -14.06 -6.31 29.37
C ALA A 564 -12.91 -6.54 28.38
N ARG A 565 -12.12 -7.62 28.55
CA ARG A 565 -11.09 -8.06 27.57
C ARG A 565 -11.67 -8.54 26.23
N GLU A 566 -13.00 -8.66 26.11
CA GLU A 566 -13.72 -9.04 24.88
C GLU A 566 -14.49 -7.84 24.27
N LEU A 567 -14.14 -6.62 24.68
CA LEU A 567 -14.74 -5.35 24.26
C LEU A 567 -13.65 -4.33 23.90
N HIS A 568 -13.95 -3.41 22.98
CA HIS A 568 -13.14 -2.18 22.84
C HIS A 568 -13.28 -1.31 24.10
N PRO A 569 -12.26 -0.51 24.50
CA PRO A 569 -12.34 0.31 25.71
C PRO A 569 -13.61 1.20 25.79
N ARG A 570 -13.96 1.90 24.69
CA ARG A 570 -15.20 2.68 24.59
C ARG A 570 -16.47 1.82 24.71
N CYS A 571 -16.46 0.60 24.17
CA CYS A 571 -17.59 -0.33 24.27
C CYS A 571 -17.73 -0.88 25.71
N ALA A 572 -16.61 -1.12 26.40
CA ALA A 572 -16.61 -1.55 27.80
C ALA A 572 -17.19 -0.48 28.73
N GLN A 573 -16.81 0.79 28.53
CA GLN A 573 -17.38 1.93 29.26
C GLN A 573 -18.90 2.05 29.09
N ILE A 574 -19.40 1.98 27.84
CA ILE A 574 -20.85 2.02 27.56
C ILE A 574 -21.56 0.82 28.21
N TYR A 575 -21.01 -0.38 28.10
CA TYR A 575 -21.57 -1.57 28.73
C TYR A 575 -21.64 -1.46 30.26
N GLN A 576 -20.60 -0.92 30.89
CA GLN A 576 -20.58 -0.67 32.34
C GLN A 576 -21.67 0.34 32.75
N MET A 577 -21.85 1.45 32.02
CA MET A 577 -22.92 2.42 32.29
C MET A 577 -24.31 1.77 32.17
N VAL A 578 -24.54 0.95 31.13
CA VAL A 578 -25.78 0.19 30.94
C VAL A 578 -26.03 -0.79 32.10
N MET A 579 -24.99 -1.48 32.58
CA MET A 579 -25.08 -2.39 33.72
C MET A 579 -25.43 -1.67 35.02
N VAL A 580 -24.79 -0.53 35.31
CA VAL A 580 -25.10 0.30 36.49
C VAL A 580 -26.54 0.82 36.43
N GLY A 581 -26.95 1.38 35.29
CA GLY A 581 -28.33 1.86 35.08
C GLY A 581 -29.37 0.74 35.22
N TYR A 582 -29.08 -0.46 34.73
CA TYR A 582 -29.96 -1.62 34.90
C TYR A 582 -30.14 -2.01 36.37
N TYR A 583 -29.08 -2.06 37.18
CA TYR A 583 -29.22 -2.38 38.61
C TYR A 583 -30.07 -1.34 39.36
N ILE A 584 -29.86 -0.04 39.08
CA ILE A 584 -30.69 1.03 39.63
C ILE A 584 -32.16 0.84 39.23
N LEU A 585 -32.43 0.54 37.96
CA LEU A 585 -33.78 0.28 37.47
C LEU A 585 -34.42 -0.97 38.10
N VAL A 586 -33.65 -2.03 38.37
CA VAL A 586 -34.14 -3.23 39.08
C VAL A 586 -34.59 -2.87 40.50
N CYS A 587 -33.83 -2.04 41.23
CA CYS A 587 -34.23 -1.55 42.56
C CYS A 587 -35.54 -0.75 42.48
N ILE A 588 -35.64 0.23 41.57
CA ILE A 588 -36.83 1.08 41.40
C ILE A 588 -38.07 0.23 41.06
N ARG A 589 -37.98 -0.68 40.08
CA ARG A 589 -39.09 -1.54 39.66
C ARG A 589 -39.53 -2.50 40.77
N SER A 590 -38.58 -3.03 41.54
CA SER A 590 -38.88 -3.91 42.68
C SER A 590 -39.58 -3.15 43.81
N GLY A 591 -39.17 -1.90 44.07
CA GLY A 591 -39.84 -1.00 45.01
C GLY A 591 -41.28 -0.68 44.60
N ILE A 592 -41.49 -0.29 43.33
CA ILE A 592 -42.84 -0.06 42.75
C ILE A 592 -43.72 -1.30 42.97
N ALA A 593 -43.23 -2.49 42.60
CA ALA A 593 -43.97 -3.73 42.75
C ALA A 593 -44.34 -4.01 44.21
N PHE A 594 -43.38 -3.88 45.13
CA PHE A 594 -43.56 -4.12 46.56
C PHE A 594 -44.63 -3.20 47.17
N VAL A 595 -44.55 -1.89 46.89
CA VAL A 595 -45.55 -0.91 47.34
C VAL A 595 -46.92 -1.19 46.73
N THR A 596 -46.99 -1.52 45.43
CA THR A 596 -48.24 -1.86 44.74
C THR A 596 -48.96 -3.01 45.42
N TYR A 597 -48.28 -4.14 45.65
CA TYR A 597 -48.91 -5.32 46.25
C TYR A 597 -49.33 -5.09 47.71
N ILE A 598 -48.54 -4.35 48.50
CA ILE A 598 -48.94 -3.99 49.88
C ILE A 598 -50.19 -3.10 49.89
N LEU A 599 -50.29 -2.13 48.98
CA LEU A 599 -51.47 -1.28 48.86
C LEU A 599 -52.70 -2.10 48.43
N LEU A 600 -52.56 -3.02 47.48
CA LEU A 600 -53.65 -3.92 47.08
C LEU A 600 -54.15 -4.77 48.27
N TRP A 601 -53.26 -5.38 49.05
CA TRP A 601 -53.65 -6.18 50.22
C TRP A 601 -54.24 -5.33 51.36
N ARG A 602 -53.80 -4.08 51.51
CA ARG A 602 -54.32 -3.17 52.55
C ARG A 602 -55.68 -2.57 52.19
N LEU A 603 -55.90 -2.22 50.92
CA LEU A 603 -57.11 -1.52 50.46
C LEU A 603 -58.22 -2.49 50.02
N PHE A 604 -57.89 -3.72 49.64
CA PHE A 604 -58.82 -4.71 49.10
C PHE A 604 -58.74 -6.07 49.82
N ALA A 605 -58.40 -6.07 51.12
CA ALA A 605 -58.18 -7.29 51.93
C ALA A 605 -59.32 -8.32 51.81
N ASP A 606 -60.57 -7.84 51.77
CA ASP A 606 -61.76 -8.67 51.70
C ASP A 606 -62.08 -9.18 50.28
N ASN A 607 -61.48 -8.57 49.24
CA ASN A 607 -61.76 -8.88 47.84
C ASN A 607 -60.79 -9.95 47.30
N GLN A 608 -61.22 -11.21 47.36
CA GLN A 608 -60.44 -12.36 46.90
C GLN A 608 -60.02 -12.29 45.42
N VAL A 609 -60.77 -11.56 44.57
CA VAL A 609 -60.43 -11.34 43.15
C VAL A 609 -59.19 -10.43 42.98
N VAL A 610 -58.89 -9.60 43.99
CA VAL A 610 -57.68 -8.78 44.06
C VAL A 610 -56.57 -9.50 44.80
N VAL A 611 -56.86 -10.06 45.98
CA VAL A 611 -55.84 -10.64 46.88
C VAL A 611 -55.22 -11.92 46.31
N VAL A 612 -56.01 -12.87 45.81
CA VAL A 612 -55.45 -14.17 45.34
C VAL A 612 -54.50 -13.99 44.15
N PRO A 613 -54.85 -13.23 43.07
CA PRO A 613 -53.92 -13.03 41.96
C PRO A 613 -52.68 -12.21 42.36
N SER A 614 -52.82 -11.22 43.25
CA SER A 614 -51.69 -10.38 43.68
C SER A 614 -50.70 -11.12 44.58
N VAL A 615 -51.17 -12.00 45.50
CA VAL A 615 -50.30 -12.90 46.28
C VAL A 615 -49.54 -13.85 45.35
N MET A 616 -50.22 -14.48 44.40
CA MET A 616 -49.57 -15.37 43.43
C MET A 616 -48.53 -14.63 42.57
N ALA A 617 -48.84 -13.41 42.10
CA ALA A 617 -47.92 -12.58 41.33
C ALA A 617 -46.70 -12.12 42.15
N PHE A 618 -46.86 -11.86 43.45
CA PHE A 618 -45.76 -11.55 44.36
C PHE A 618 -44.82 -12.74 44.57
N LEU A 619 -45.37 -13.95 44.80
CA LEU A 619 -44.58 -15.17 44.93
C LEU A 619 -43.78 -15.49 43.65
N LEU A 620 -44.40 -15.36 42.47
CA LEU A 620 -43.72 -15.52 41.19
C LEU A 620 -42.61 -14.46 40.98
N MET A 621 -42.78 -13.24 41.47
CA MET A 621 -41.71 -12.23 41.46
C MET A 621 -40.52 -12.66 42.33
N GLY A 622 -40.76 -13.28 43.49
CA GLY A 622 -39.73 -13.90 44.33
C GLY A 622 -38.94 -14.98 43.58
N VAL A 623 -39.61 -15.83 42.81
CA VAL A 623 -38.97 -16.84 41.94
C VAL A 623 -38.08 -16.18 40.88
N ILE A 624 -38.54 -15.09 40.25
CA ILE A 624 -37.72 -14.34 39.27
C ILE A 624 -36.45 -13.77 39.93
N LEU A 625 -36.56 -13.15 41.12
CA LEU A 625 -35.42 -12.63 41.86
C LEU A 625 -34.43 -13.74 42.27
N PHE A 626 -34.93 -14.89 42.70
CA PHE A 626 -34.12 -16.07 43.03
C PHE A 626 -33.37 -16.62 41.81
N ILE A 627 -34.04 -16.69 40.64
CA ILE A 627 -33.38 -17.03 39.36
C ILE A 627 -32.28 -16.02 39.03
N PHE A 628 -32.49 -14.71 39.24
CA PHE A 628 -31.46 -13.70 39.01
C PHE A 628 -30.26 -13.83 39.96
N TRP A 629 -30.48 -14.24 41.21
CA TRP A 629 -29.43 -14.38 42.23
C TRP A 629 -28.57 -15.64 42.03
N LEU A 630 -29.20 -16.78 41.71
CA LEU A 630 -28.48 -18.04 41.43
C LEU A 630 -27.84 -18.12 40.04
N ARG A 631 -28.13 -17.16 39.14
CA ARG A 631 -27.68 -17.25 37.75
C ARG A 631 -26.18 -17.00 37.60
N GLY A 632 -25.44 -18.10 37.44
CA GLY A 632 -24.09 -18.09 36.83
C GLY A 632 -24.09 -17.49 35.42
N ARG A 633 -22.91 -17.06 34.95
CA ARG A 633 -22.74 -16.23 33.72
C ARG A 633 -23.17 -16.90 32.40
N GLU A 634 -23.45 -18.20 32.39
CA GLU A 634 -23.46 -19.01 31.17
C GLU A 634 -24.85 -19.57 30.77
N VAL A 635 -25.87 -19.44 31.63
CA VAL A 635 -27.17 -20.11 31.44
C VAL A 635 -28.23 -19.19 30.83
N ARG A 636 -28.89 -19.65 29.75
CA ARG A 636 -29.97 -18.94 29.03
C ARG A 636 -31.35 -19.23 29.66
N THR A 637 -31.77 -18.45 30.65
CA THR A 637 -33.07 -18.62 31.35
C THR A 637 -34.23 -17.77 30.80
N TYR A 638 -34.02 -17.00 29.72
CA TYR A 638 -35.03 -16.06 29.17
C TYR A 638 -36.39 -16.67 28.85
N HIS A 639 -36.43 -17.94 28.46
CA HIS A 639 -37.68 -18.66 28.21
C HIS A 639 -38.50 -18.87 29.48
N ILE A 640 -37.83 -19.13 30.61
CA ILE A 640 -38.47 -19.32 31.93
C ILE A 640 -38.88 -17.96 32.50
N VAL A 641 -37.95 -16.99 32.49
CA VAL A 641 -38.22 -15.63 33.00
C VAL A 641 -39.33 -14.96 32.18
N GLY A 642 -39.31 -15.05 30.86
CA GLY A 642 -40.36 -14.51 29.99
C GLY A 642 -41.75 -15.11 30.25
N SER A 643 -41.83 -16.43 30.47
CA SER A 643 -43.09 -17.08 30.87
C SER A 643 -43.58 -16.61 32.23
N LEU A 644 -42.68 -16.45 33.22
CA LEU A 644 -43.04 -15.93 34.55
C LEU A 644 -43.53 -14.47 34.48
N GLU A 645 -42.86 -13.61 33.71
CA GLU A 645 -43.27 -12.21 33.47
C GLU A 645 -44.64 -12.14 32.78
N PHE A 646 -44.92 -13.02 31.81
CA PHE A 646 -46.21 -13.11 31.13
C PHE A 646 -47.33 -13.57 32.08
N THR A 647 -47.08 -14.57 32.92
CA THR A 647 -48.04 -15.01 33.95
C THR A 647 -48.34 -13.90 34.96
N ILE A 648 -47.32 -13.18 35.43
CA ILE A 648 -47.49 -12.03 36.34
C ILE A 648 -48.33 -10.92 35.68
N LEU A 649 -48.09 -10.63 34.40
CA LEU A 649 -48.89 -9.66 33.64
C LEU A 649 -50.37 -10.07 33.55
N GLY A 650 -50.64 -11.36 33.28
CA GLY A 650 -52.00 -11.91 33.26
C GLY A 650 -52.71 -11.86 34.63
N LEU A 651 -51.99 -12.19 35.72
CA LEU A 651 -52.51 -12.08 37.09
C LEU A 651 -52.81 -10.64 37.54
N GLY A 652 -52.31 -9.63 36.81
CA GLY A 652 -52.61 -8.22 37.03
C GLY A 652 -53.97 -7.76 36.47
N ILE A 653 -54.57 -8.52 35.55
CA ILE A 653 -55.84 -8.13 34.89
C ILE A 653 -57.03 -8.13 35.86
N PRO A 654 -57.26 -9.15 36.72
CA PRO A 654 -58.39 -9.13 37.65
C PRO A 654 -58.33 -7.98 38.68
N PRO A 655 -57.18 -7.68 39.33
CA PRO A 655 -57.03 -6.47 40.15
C PRO A 655 -57.37 -5.19 39.39
N LEU A 656 -56.82 -5.00 38.18
CA LEU A 656 -57.06 -3.79 37.39
C LEU A 656 -58.56 -3.62 37.04
N TYR A 657 -59.23 -4.71 36.65
CA TYR A 657 -60.67 -4.69 36.34
C TYR A 657 -61.53 -4.30 37.56
N VAL A 658 -61.22 -4.83 38.75
CA VAL A 658 -61.91 -4.46 39.99
C VAL A 658 -61.69 -2.98 40.31
N MET A 659 -60.46 -2.48 40.20
CA MET A 659 -60.12 -1.10 40.53
C MET A 659 -60.79 -0.09 39.60
N ILE A 660 -60.76 -0.32 38.28
CA ILE A 660 -61.46 0.55 37.31
C ILE A 660 -62.96 0.64 37.63
N ARG A 661 -63.58 -0.49 38.01
CA ARG A 661 -65.01 -0.53 38.36
C ARG A 661 -65.32 0.18 39.68
N GLU A 662 -64.47 0.04 40.70
CA GLU A 662 -64.67 0.74 41.97
C GLU A 662 -64.38 2.25 41.87
N MET A 663 -63.39 2.65 41.08
CA MET A 663 -63.07 4.06 40.82
C MET A 663 -64.18 4.80 40.05
N GLN A 664 -65.00 4.09 39.28
CA GLN A 664 -66.23 4.64 38.68
C GLN A 664 -67.38 4.80 39.67
N ALA A 665 -67.33 4.13 40.82
CA ALA A 665 -68.38 4.17 41.84
C ALA A 665 -68.07 5.19 42.96
N GLU A 666 -66.81 5.27 43.41
CA GLU A 666 -66.40 6.11 44.54
C GLU A 666 -64.95 6.58 44.41
N TYR A 667 -64.72 7.88 44.63
CA TYR A 667 -63.39 8.49 44.52
C TYR A 667 -62.65 8.45 45.87
N ASP A 668 -61.60 7.61 45.95
CA ASP A 668 -60.68 7.57 47.09
C ASP A 668 -59.23 7.76 46.64
N ALA A 669 -58.50 8.67 47.29
CA ALA A 669 -57.14 9.03 46.90
C ALA A 669 -56.12 7.87 47.08
N GLY A 670 -56.36 6.95 48.01
CA GLY A 670 -55.56 5.74 48.20
C GLY A 670 -55.80 4.72 47.08
N LYS A 671 -57.06 4.51 46.68
CA LYS A 671 -57.42 3.67 45.52
C LYS A 671 -56.85 4.22 44.21
N VAL A 672 -56.93 5.53 43.97
CA VAL A 672 -56.28 6.21 42.82
C VAL A 672 -54.77 5.95 42.81
N ALA A 673 -54.09 6.16 43.95
CA ALA A 673 -52.65 5.95 44.03
C ALA A 673 -52.26 4.49 43.76
N ALA A 674 -53.02 3.53 44.28
CA ALA A 674 -52.83 2.12 44.02
C ALA A 674 -53.10 1.75 42.54
N GLU A 675 -54.09 2.37 41.89
CA GLU A 675 -54.40 2.15 40.47
C GLU A 675 -53.25 2.62 39.57
N VAL A 676 -52.75 3.84 39.79
CA VAL A 676 -51.63 4.42 39.04
C VAL A 676 -50.36 3.58 39.21
N LEU A 677 -50.07 3.12 40.44
CA LEU A 677 -48.93 2.23 40.71
C LEU A 677 -49.11 0.86 40.04
N LEU A 678 -50.32 0.28 40.04
CA LEU A 678 -50.62 -0.97 39.34
C LEU A 678 -50.46 -0.82 37.82
N ILE A 679 -51.01 0.23 37.21
CA ILE A 679 -50.87 0.50 35.77
C ILE A 679 -49.38 0.65 35.40
N MET A 680 -48.61 1.41 36.17
CA MET A 680 -47.16 1.56 35.96
C MET A 680 -46.43 0.21 36.08
N HIS A 681 -46.77 -0.61 37.07
CA HIS A 681 -46.21 -1.95 37.25
C HIS A 681 -46.55 -2.87 36.07
N LEU A 682 -47.79 -2.85 35.57
CA LEU A 682 -48.19 -3.65 34.40
C LEU A 682 -47.49 -3.19 33.12
N ILE A 683 -47.25 -1.89 32.94
CA ILE A 683 -46.42 -1.37 31.84
C ILE A 683 -44.98 -1.90 31.96
N ILE A 684 -44.38 -1.88 33.15
CA ILE A 684 -43.04 -2.44 33.39
C ILE A 684 -43.01 -3.94 33.03
N ARG A 685 -44.04 -4.72 33.41
CA ARG A 685 -44.16 -6.14 33.07
C ARG A 685 -44.36 -6.37 31.57
N LEU A 686 -45.14 -5.55 30.88
CA LEU A 686 -45.30 -5.61 29.43
C LEU A 686 -43.96 -5.38 28.71
N ILE A 687 -43.19 -4.36 29.11
CA ILE A 687 -41.85 -4.11 28.56
C ILE A 687 -40.91 -5.32 28.86
N ASN A 688 -41.04 -5.94 30.04
CA ASN A 688 -40.29 -7.15 30.36
C ASN A 688 -40.63 -8.35 29.47
N VAL A 689 -41.92 -8.56 29.16
CA VAL A 689 -42.37 -9.59 28.22
C VAL A 689 -41.82 -9.31 26.82
N LEU A 690 -41.95 -8.07 26.32
CA LEU A 690 -41.44 -7.67 25.00
C LEU A 690 -39.94 -7.87 24.86
N GLY A 691 -39.14 -7.46 25.86
CA GLY A 691 -37.69 -7.70 25.84
C GLY A 691 -37.30 -9.18 25.92
N ASN A 692 -38.03 -10.01 26.68
CA ASN A 692 -37.80 -11.46 26.68
C ASN A 692 -38.21 -12.12 25.36
N ILE A 693 -39.23 -11.63 24.66
CA ILE A 693 -39.58 -12.07 23.29
C ILE A 693 -38.44 -11.74 22.32
N VAL A 694 -37.86 -10.53 22.38
CA VAL A 694 -36.68 -10.18 21.56
C VAL A 694 -35.48 -11.10 21.88
N LEU A 695 -35.25 -11.41 23.16
CA LEU A 695 -34.21 -12.34 23.61
C LEU A 695 -34.50 -13.80 23.21
N PHE A 696 -35.77 -14.20 23.04
CA PHE A 696 -36.15 -15.50 22.49
C PHE A 696 -35.65 -15.67 21.05
N PHE A 697 -35.81 -14.64 20.22
CA PHE A 697 -35.44 -14.63 18.81
C PHE A 697 -33.93 -14.47 18.51
N GLU A 698 -33.07 -14.68 19.50
CA GLU A 698 -31.59 -14.63 19.35
C GLU A 698 -31.08 -13.23 18.98
N TYR A 699 -31.42 -12.26 19.84
CA TYR A 699 -30.89 -10.90 19.76
C TYR A 699 -29.35 -10.87 19.72
N ASP A 700 -28.84 -9.96 18.89
CA ASP A 700 -27.42 -9.79 18.62
C ASP A 700 -27.15 -8.31 18.31
N VAL A 701 -26.51 -7.63 19.27
CA VAL A 701 -26.20 -6.20 19.23
C VAL A 701 -25.22 -5.84 18.11
N THR A 702 -24.41 -6.79 17.65
CA THR A 702 -23.37 -6.51 16.65
C THR A 702 -23.99 -6.15 15.29
N LYS A 703 -25.15 -6.74 14.98
CA LYS A 703 -25.97 -6.42 13.81
C LYS A 703 -26.44 -4.96 13.77
N HIS A 704 -26.40 -4.22 14.88
CA HIS A 704 -26.70 -2.79 14.89
C HIS A 704 -25.57 -1.92 14.32
N HIS A 705 -24.36 -2.47 14.28
CA HIS A 705 -23.13 -1.83 13.82
C HIS A 705 -22.67 -2.35 12.44
N ALA A 706 -23.50 -3.16 11.78
CA ALA A 706 -23.24 -3.69 10.45
C ALA A 706 -23.28 -2.56 9.39
N PRO A 707 -22.38 -2.56 8.39
CA PRO A 707 -22.37 -1.55 7.33
C PRO A 707 -23.55 -1.77 6.36
N GLY A 708 -24.09 -0.68 5.80
CA GLY A 708 -25.18 -0.72 4.82
C GLY A 708 -26.61 -0.78 5.39
N LEU A 709 -26.80 -0.55 6.69
CA LEU A 709 -28.14 -0.43 7.30
C LEU A 709 -28.88 0.82 6.82
N SER A 710 -30.20 0.73 6.61
CA SER A 710 -31.04 1.89 6.30
C SER A 710 -31.08 2.89 7.47
N PRO A 711 -31.25 4.20 7.20
CA PRO A 711 -31.26 5.23 8.27
C PRO A 711 -32.32 4.95 9.35
N LEU A 712 -33.54 4.57 8.94
CA LEU A 712 -34.62 4.18 9.84
C LEU A 712 -34.21 3.04 10.78
N ARG A 713 -33.56 2.00 10.23
CA ARG A 713 -33.12 0.87 11.03
C ARG A 713 -31.99 1.24 11.98
N ARG A 714 -31.00 2.03 11.52
CA ARG A 714 -29.84 2.45 12.29
C ARG A 714 -30.19 3.41 13.44
N HIS A 715 -31.05 4.39 13.20
CA HIS A 715 -31.31 5.49 14.13
C HIS A 715 -32.59 5.34 14.97
N LEU A 716 -33.54 4.49 14.59
CA LEU A 716 -34.78 4.28 15.33
C LEU A 716 -34.96 2.83 15.79
N ILE A 717 -35.03 1.88 14.85
CA ILE A 717 -35.39 0.49 15.18
C ILE A 717 -34.33 -0.18 16.07
N ASN A 718 -33.05 -0.09 15.69
CA ASN A 718 -31.96 -0.72 16.42
C ASN A 718 -31.82 -0.16 17.87
N PRO A 719 -31.85 1.17 18.11
CA PRO A 719 -31.90 1.73 19.46
C PRO A 719 -33.12 1.27 20.29
N LEU A 720 -34.31 1.18 19.70
CA LEU A 720 -35.50 0.70 20.41
C LEU A 720 -35.38 -0.77 20.84
N ILE A 721 -34.92 -1.65 19.93
CA ILE A 721 -34.69 -3.07 20.24
C ILE A 721 -33.58 -3.23 21.29
N ALA A 722 -32.49 -2.46 21.18
CA ALA A 722 -31.43 -2.44 22.19
C ALA A 722 -31.95 -1.97 23.55
N GLY A 723 -32.80 -0.94 23.57
CA GLY A 723 -33.47 -0.43 24.76
C GLY A 723 -34.31 -1.51 25.45
N LEU A 724 -35.15 -2.25 24.72
CA LEU A 724 -35.94 -3.37 25.26
C LEU A 724 -35.07 -4.49 25.84
N VAL A 725 -33.93 -4.81 25.20
CA VAL A 725 -33.02 -5.86 25.69
C VAL A 725 -32.22 -5.40 26.91
N PHE A 726 -31.71 -4.17 26.91
CA PHE A 726 -30.97 -3.62 28.04
C PHE A 726 -31.87 -3.23 29.22
N TRP A 727 -33.16 -2.97 28.96
CA TRP A 727 -34.19 -2.88 30.00
C TRP A 727 -34.37 -4.21 30.74
N THR A 728 -34.32 -5.34 30.02
CA THR A 728 -34.68 -6.67 30.55
C THR A 728 -33.50 -7.50 31.04
N SER A 729 -32.41 -7.58 30.27
CA SER A 729 -31.22 -8.34 30.65
C SER A 729 -29.99 -7.92 29.84
N PRO A 730 -29.26 -6.87 30.24
CA PRO A 730 -28.05 -6.42 29.53
C PRO A 730 -26.93 -7.46 29.53
N ARG A 731 -26.90 -8.33 30.56
CA ARG A 731 -26.02 -9.51 30.63
C ARG A 731 -26.24 -10.53 29.51
N ALA A 732 -27.24 -10.34 28.64
CA ALA A 732 -27.38 -11.12 27.41
C ALA A 732 -26.09 -11.15 26.57
N LEU A 733 -25.30 -10.07 26.61
CA LEU A 733 -24.01 -9.95 25.92
C LEU A 733 -22.91 -10.88 26.47
N GLU A 734 -22.98 -11.24 27.75
CA GLU A 734 -21.98 -12.08 28.43
C GLU A 734 -22.12 -13.57 28.08
N ASN A 735 -23.25 -13.99 27.49
CA ASN A 735 -23.49 -15.40 27.18
C ASN A 735 -22.47 -15.91 26.13
N LEU A 736 -21.84 -17.06 26.41
CA LEU A 736 -20.81 -17.70 25.56
C LEU A 736 -21.28 -18.10 24.15
N TRP A 737 -22.59 -18.10 23.91
CA TRP A 737 -23.23 -18.70 22.72
C TRP A 737 -23.67 -17.70 21.64
N ILE A 738 -23.36 -16.41 21.79
CA ILE A 738 -23.54 -15.45 20.70
C ILE A 738 -22.50 -15.76 19.62
N GLY A 739 -22.95 -16.13 18.43
CA GLY A 739 -22.09 -16.42 17.27
C GLY A 739 -21.69 -17.89 17.09
N ARG A 740 -21.21 -18.57 18.16
CA ARG A 740 -20.83 -20.00 18.05
C ARG A 740 -21.98 -20.84 17.51
N GLY A 741 -21.74 -21.55 16.42
CA GLY A 741 -22.77 -22.18 15.59
C GLY A 741 -23.80 -23.03 16.36
N LYS A 742 -25.07 -22.59 16.29
CA LYS A 742 -26.33 -23.35 16.49
C LYS A 742 -26.20 -24.64 17.33
N HIS A 743 -26.38 -24.53 18.64
CA HIS A 743 -26.45 -25.67 19.57
C HIS A 743 -27.37 -26.80 19.04
N PRO A 744 -26.93 -28.07 18.98
CA PRO A 744 -27.64 -29.15 18.29
C PRO A 744 -29.11 -29.32 18.71
N ARG A 745 -29.41 -29.14 20.00
CA ARG A 745 -30.77 -29.33 20.56
C ARG A 745 -31.83 -28.34 20.03
N HIS A 746 -31.46 -27.23 19.39
CA HIS A 746 -32.45 -26.29 18.82
C HIS A 746 -32.90 -26.63 17.39
N LYS A 747 -32.28 -27.60 16.70
CA LYS A 747 -32.70 -28.01 15.35
C LYS A 747 -34.08 -28.68 15.31
N SER A 748 -34.49 -29.38 16.37
CA SER A 748 -35.80 -30.05 16.45
C SER A 748 -36.94 -29.04 16.65
N LEU A 749 -36.86 -28.22 17.70
CA LEU A 749 -37.91 -27.25 18.06
C LEU A 749 -38.17 -26.21 16.96
N ARG A 750 -37.13 -25.67 16.31
CA ARG A 750 -37.32 -24.68 15.23
C ARG A 750 -37.88 -25.29 13.94
N ARG A 751 -37.62 -26.58 13.67
CA ARG A 751 -38.28 -27.33 12.58
C ARG A 751 -39.72 -27.68 12.92
N GLY A 752 -40.01 -28.04 14.16
CA GLY A 752 -41.37 -28.26 14.67
C GLY A 752 -42.23 -27.00 14.57
N LEU A 753 -41.77 -25.90 15.16
CA LEU A 753 -42.48 -24.61 15.13
C LEU A 753 -42.55 -24.02 13.70
N GLY A 754 -41.53 -24.21 12.88
CA GLY A 754 -41.55 -23.81 11.47
C GLY A 754 -42.53 -24.61 10.60
N LYS A 755 -42.70 -25.91 10.88
CA LYS A 755 -43.81 -26.70 10.30
C LYS A 755 -45.16 -26.24 10.86
N PHE A 756 -45.28 -26.03 12.17
CA PHE A 756 -46.53 -25.60 12.81
C PHE A 756 -47.01 -24.25 12.27
N LEU A 757 -46.12 -23.26 12.15
CA LEU A 757 -46.44 -21.94 11.59
C LEU A 757 -46.78 -22.02 10.10
N LYS A 758 -46.07 -22.82 9.29
CA LYS A 758 -46.45 -23.03 7.88
C LYS A 758 -47.81 -23.72 7.75
N ASN A 759 -48.10 -24.71 8.58
CA ASN A 759 -49.37 -25.42 8.59
C ASN A 759 -50.53 -24.53 9.09
N ALA A 760 -50.27 -23.66 10.07
CA ALA A 760 -51.24 -22.65 10.52
C ALA A 760 -51.49 -21.58 9.45
N GLN A 761 -50.46 -21.18 8.70
CA GLN A 761 -50.57 -20.19 7.63
C GLN A 761 -51.28 -20.75 6.40
N SER A 762 -51.18 -22.06 6.10
CA SER A 762 -52.01 -22.72 5.10
C SER A 762 -53.46 -22.95 5.58
N GLY A 763 -53.65 -23.36 6.84
CA GLY A 763 -55.00 -23.54 7.41
C GLY A 763 -55.80 -22.24 7.53
N LEU A 764 -55.13 -21.11 7.81
CA LEU A 764 -55.76 -19.78 7.78
C LEU A 764 -56.09 -19.32 6.34
N GLY A 765 -55.36 -19.80 5.33
CA GLY A 765 -55.68 -19.54 3.92
C GLY A 765 -56.99 -20.21 3.47
N GLU A 766 -57.22 -21.46 3.90
CA GLU A 766 -58.46 -22.20 3.59
C GLU A 766 -59.67 -21.66 4.37
N PHE A 767 -59.48 -21.19 5.61
CA PHE A 767 -60.58 -20.62 6.41
C PHE A 767 -61.16 -19.32 5.81
N TRP A 768 -60.31 -18.49 5.20
CA TRP A 768 -60.73 -17.23 4.56
C TRP A 768 -61.33 -17.40 3.15
N LEU A 769 -61.26 -18.60 2.55
CA LEU A 769 -61.90 -18.90 1.26
C LEU A 769 -63.33 -19.45 1.39
N PHE A 770 -63.81 -19.73 2.61
CA PHE A 770 -65.12 -20.36 2.86
C PHE A 770 -66.25 -19.45 3.35
N GLN A 771 -66.00 -18.14 3.53
CA GLN A 771 -67.03 -17.17 3.96
C GLN A 771 -67.43 -16.13 2.88
N GLY A 772 -67.08 -16.39 1.61
CA GLY A 772 -67.33 -15.49 0.47
C GLY A 772 -68.54 -15.84 -0.42
N ARG A 773 -69.63 -16.39 0.12
CA ARG A 773 -70.85 -16.68 -0.65
C ARG A 773 -72.12 -16.22 0.08
N GLU A 774 -72.65 -15.07 -0.33
CA GLU A 774 -74.01 -14.64 0.02
C GLU A 774 -75.08 -15.39 -0.82
N PRO A 775 -76.34 -15.44 -0.35
CA PRO A 775 -77.38 -16.27 -0.95
C PRO A 775 -78.24 -15.53 -1.99
N SER A 776 -78.61 -16.19 -3.09
CA SER A 776 -79.91 -15.98 -3.76
C SER A 776 -80.17 -16.92 -4.96
N ALA A 777 -81.46 -17.08 -5.27
CA ALA A 777 -82.06 -17.57 -6.52
C ALA A 777 -81.95 -19.08 -6.87
N HIS A 778 -82.97 -19.85 -6.46
CA HIS A 778 -83.55 -20.90 -7.31
C HIS A 778 -84.14 -20.27 -8.60
N PRO A 779 -84.18 -21.00 -9.73
CA PRO A 779 -85.42 -21.73 -10.06
C PRO A 779 -85.27 -23.09 -10.78
N ALA A 780 -86.38 -23.84 -10.77
CA ALA A 780 -86.83 -24.81 -11.79
C ALA A 780 -85.99 -26.05 -12.15
N THR A 781 -86.36 -27.18 -11.52
CA THR A 781 -86.78 -28.46 -12.16
C THR A 781 -86.37 -28.76 -13.62
N GLN A 782 -85.78 -29.95 -13.84
CA GLN A 782 -86.43 -31.04 -14.61
C GLN A 782 -85.70 -32.39 -14.45
N HIS A 783 -86.49 -33.43 -14.17
CA HIS A 783 -86.20 -34.88 -14.13
C HIS A 783 -85.16 -35.41 -13.13
#